data_AF-A0A842TAJ8-F1
#
_entry.id   AF-A0A842TAJ8-F1
#
_cell.length_a   1.000
_cell.length_b   1.000
_cell.length_c   1.000
_cell.angle_alpha   90.00
_cell.angle_beta   90.00
_cell.angle_gamma   90.00
#
_symmetry.space_group_name_H-M   'P 1'
#
loop_
_entity.id
_entity.type
_entity.pdbx_description
1 polymer ?
#
loop_
_entity_poly.entity_id
_entity_poly.type
_entity_poly.pdbx_seq_one_letter_code
_entity_poly.pdbx_strand_id
1 'polypeptide(L)'
;MIETFKSYLENRVNKYRVISIFLKAKSNLNEHFAQIIEEYYNSINFGDPRNKNDSFEYSTILFGSFGNLEINLTFDFFISKIEEYLSNSQNRESFNPWSLNLLKYFERLNKNLQQDIINLLIKKKRYNAIMFSLRREPRKFSEYINQFLEIRSDNENDIRSLLSIFKLIIRNFNNDNQIFNKLKERLFQLPNTYDKGLFLSFIGERKEALKCFEEILDNEISLSQKMFILLDAILEYLDIYRGAIPIHTIRKIEEDLDNLGKEFGVYNIIKESHKKFPFKFNFVKARFMLYLSIHYINLDNYQKSSHYLSQSEKYFTNLSNSKNIPSYNKEIIIYYNSITTILESFTQRIKTLKNENNITTLNQELREEVSKVAFKHRTMDIKIENIKRSIESFRFNKRNLNQLRIESPLNFCPLPPPITSIYIRSITAKKKIYPWNSKLELVPLFKSIQLSEKYQQFEIIQKFARKERKYCYILEFEQSDLIDVFKYKPVFKAGKNQFRIDIRSNGFYGNRVIHFKLKPNDICLVGIELELLVKDLEIHINQNISDLALKQRFFPFLNKKDTFIEEIDHDYCSELGKEINTIKEKCSRNASGKDCEACFNIPTKICLTKLFSKPLGLDILPHSGSELADCYWISENEGYAVVLKATKLNTTKQYSDPYMQVSQLSQKRTVKIIFFANSRTTSRQFLSEALNLCEANNKRFIIFSKDELIQFLHNYKTRNYNS
;
A
#
# COMPACT_ATOMS: atom_id res chain seq x y z
N MET A 1 15.49 8.56 40.50
CA MET A 1 14.68 8.44 39.27
C MET A 1 15.46 8.87 38.04
N ILE A 2 16.09 10.05 38.04
CA ILE A 2 17.01 10.49 36.98
C ILE A 2 18.13 9.46 36.75
N GLU A 3 18.86 9.05 37.80
CA GLU A 3 19.88 7.99 37.70
C GLU A 3 19.33 6.66 37.19
N THR A 4 18.10 6.33 37.60
CA THR A 4 17.39 5.13 37.11
C THR A 4 17.09 5.25 35.62
N PHE A 5 16.62 6.42 35.16
CA PHE A 5 16.36 6.67 33.75
C PHE A 5 17.64 6.55 32.91
N LYS A 6 18.73 7.18 33.36
CA LYS A 6 20.05 7.10 32.72
C LYS A 6 20.55 5.65 32.62
N SER A 7 20.56 4.94 33.74
CA SER A 7 20.97 3.52 33.79
C SER A 7 20.11 2.63 32.86
N TYR A 8 18.79 2.85 32.81
CA TYR A 8 17.93 2.07 31.91
C TYR A 8 18.12 2.44 30.45
N LEU A 9 18.40 3.71 30.14
CA LEU A 9 18.68 4.18 28.78
C LEU A 9 19.99 3.58 28.26
N GLU A 10 21.01 3.46 29.10
CA GLU A 10 22.31 2.87 28.75
C GLU A 10 22.24 1.33 28.59
N ASN A 11 21.48 0.64 29.44
CA ASN A 11 21.57 -0.83 29.57
C ASN A 11 20.44 -1.64 28.91
N ARG A 12 19.36 -1.02 28.42
CA ARG A 12 18.19 -1.76 27.86
C ARG A 12 18.20 -1.82 26.34
N VAL A 13 17.71 -2.95 25.82
CA VAL A 13 17.52 -3.22 24.38
C VAL A 13 16.35 -2.44 23.76
N ASN A 14 15.41 -1.92 24.56
CA ASN A 14 14.25 -1.17 24.07
C ASN A 14 14.17 0.22 24.73
N LYS A 15 15.14 1.07 24.38
CA LYS A 15 15.29 2.42 24.93
C LYS A 15 14.08 3.32 24.68
N TYR A 16 13.37 3.16 23.54
CA TYR A 16 12.11 3.88 23.29
C TYR A 16 11.04 3.61 24.36
N ARG A 17 10.90 2.34 24.77
CA ARG A 17 9.92 1.98 25.81
C ARG A 17 10.30 2.61 27.15
N VAL A 18 11.59 2.65 27.48
CA VAL A 18 12.11 3.35 28.68
C VAL A 18 11.71 4.82 28.64
N ILE A 19 12.02 5.52 27.55
CA ILE A 19 11.64 6.93 27.35
C ILE A 19 10.13 7.12 27.53
N SER A 20 9.31 6.32 26.85
CA SER A 20 7.85 6.47 26.93
C SER A 20 7.25 6.21 28.32
N ILE A 21 7.84 5.33 29.12
CA ILE A 21 7.37 4.99 30.47
C ILE A 21 7.73 6.11 31.43
N PHE A 22 8.98 6.58 31.40
CA PHE A 22 9.47 7.57 32.36
C PHE A 22 8.82 8.95 32.13
N LEU A 23 8.60 9.35 30.88
CA LEU A 23 7.90 10.60 30.55
C LEU A 23 6.45 10.60 31.03
N LYS A 24 5.72 9.51 30.77
CA LYS A 24 4.33 9.37 31.23
C LYS A 24 4.22 9.35 32.75
N ALA A 25 5.23 8.82 33.43
CA ALA A 25 5.21 8.68 34.89
C ALA A 25 5.44 10.00 35.62
N LYS A 26 6.24 10.92 35.06
CA LYS A 26 6.64 12.19 35.71
C LYS A 26 6.91 13.32 34.70
N SER A 27 5.86 13.98 34.25
CA SER A 27 5.94 15.13 33.34
C SER A 27 6.76 16.31 33.91
N ASN A 28 6.82 16.45 35.24
CA ASN A 28 7.59 17.49 35.92
C ASN A 28 9.11 17.31 35.81
N LEU A 29 9.59 16.16 35.33
CA LEU A 29 11.02 15.89 35.11
C LEU A 29 11.41 15.92 33.62
N ASN A 30 10.51 16.36 32.72
CA ASN A 30 10.72 16.31 31.28
C ASN A 30 11.96 17.07 30.80
N GLU A 31 12.32 18.19 31.43
CA GLU A 31 13.55 18.93 31.10
C GLU A 31 14.81 18.14 31.45
N HIS A 32 14.84 17.51 32.64
CA HIS A 32 15.98 16.67 33.04
C HIS A 32 16.09 15.43 32.16
N PHE A 33 14.95 14.83 31.78
CA PHE A 33 14.93 13.72 30.83
C PHE A 33 15.37 14.16 29.44
N ALA A 34 14.98 15.35 28.98
CA ALA A 34 15.44 15.92 27.71
C ALA A 34 16.97 16.07 27.70
N GLN A 35 17.56 16.68 28.73
CA GLN A 35 19.02 16.82 28.86
C GLN A 35 19.74 15.48 28.81
N ILE A 36 19.27 14.46 29.55
CA ILE A 36 19.87 13.11 29.53
C ILE A 36 19.76 12.46 28.16
N ILE A 37 18.64 12.66 27.46
CA ILE A 37 18.45 12.18 26.09
C ILE A 37 19.40 12.90 25.13
N GLU A 38 19.59 14.21 25.28
CA GLU A 38 20.53 15.00 24.48
C GLU A 38 21.98 14.55 24.70
N GLU A 39 22.40 14.38 25.97
CA GLU A 39 23.70 13.81 26.35
C GLU A 39 23.91 12.43 25.73
N TYR A 40 22.91 11.56 25.85
CA TYR A 40 22.95 10.23 25.25
C TYR A 40 23.16 10.31 23.74
N TYR A 41 22.42 11.16 23.04
CA TYR A 41 22.57 11.36 21.60
C TYR A 41 23.89 12.01 21.16
N ASN A 42 24.49 12.82 22.02
CA ASN A 42 25.83 13.38 21.80
C ASN A 42 26.93 12.34 22.01
N SER A 43 26.69 11.31 22.82
CA SER A 43 27.65 10.21 23.04
C SER A 43 27.72 9.20 21.88
N ILE A 44 26.74 9.22 20.95
CA ILE A 44 26.68 8.28 19.84
C ILE A 44 27.56 8.77 18.69
N ASN A 45 28.59 8.00 18.33
CA ASN A 45 29.39 8.26 17.13
C ASN A 45 28.70 7.67 15.89
N PHE A 46 28.26 8.53 14.98
CA PHE A 46 27.51 8.16 13.78
C PHE A 46 28.37 7.65 12.61
N GLY A 47 29.69 7.82 12.66
CA GLY A 47 30.59 7.61 11.51
C GLY A 47 30.76 6.16 11.07
N ASP A 48 30.36 5.18 11.88
CA ASP A 48 30.57 3.75 11.57
C ASP A 48 29.45 2.88 12.17
N PRO A 49 28.27 2.79 11.54
CA PRO A 49 27.23 1.85 11.97
C PRO A 49 27.69 0.43 11.65
N ARG A 50 28.51 -0.15 12.53
CA ARG A 50 29.03 -1.53 12.43
C ARG A 50 27.91 -2.57 12.37
N ASN A 51 26.68 -2.23 12.78
CA ASN A 51 25.52 -3.11 12.72
C ASN A 51 24.23 -2.39 12.24
N LYS A 52 23.43 -3.06 11.39
CA LYS A 52 22.13 -2.56 10.90
C LYS A 52 21.11 -2.37 12.03
N ASN A 53 21.23 -3.15 13.10
CA ASN A 53 20.32 -3.08 14.24
C ASN A 53 20.46 -1.74 14.98
N ASP A 54 21.68 -1.22 15.11
CA ASP A 54 21.95 0.02 15.84
C ASP A 54 21.32 1.22 15.12
N SER A 55 21.38 1.25 13.79
CA SER A 55 20.70 2.29 13.00
C SER A 55 19.16 2.20 13.09
N PHE A 56 18.59 0.99 13.18
CA PHE A 56 17.14 0.82 13.36
C PHE A 56 16.72 1.32 14.73
N GLU A 57 17.41 0.85 15.78
CA GLU A 57 17.14 1.22 17.17
C GLU A 57 17.28 2.72 17.34
N TYR A 58 18.38 3.31 16.86
CA TYR A 58 18.62 4.75 16.87
C TYR A 58 17.46 5.53 16.24
N SER A 59 17.07 5.19 15.00
CA SER A 59 15.98 5.90 14.31
C SER A 59 14.65 5.79 15.07
N THR A 60 14.42 4.64 15.71
CA THR A 60 13.20 4.39 16.49
C THR A 60 13.18 5.21 17.76
N ILE A 61 14.32 5.33 18.45
CA ILE A 61 14.45 6.15 19.66
C ILE A 61 14.35 7.63 19.27
N LEU A 62 15.05 8.08 18.22
CA LEU A 62 15.07 9.50 17.81
C LEU A 62 13.67 9.96 17.43
N PHE A 63 13.04 9.31 16.46
CA PHE A 63 11.68 9.71 16.06
C PHE A 63 10.61 9.37 17.09
N GLY A 64 10.82 8.32 17.88
CA GLY A 64 9.90 7.96 18.94
C GLY A 64 9.90 8.98 20.08
N SER A 65 11.07 9.54 20.41
CA SER A 65 11.22 10.58 21.43
C SER A 65 10.54 11.87 20.99
N PHE A 66 10.74 12.30 19.74
CA PHE A 66 10.10 13.51 19.20
C PHE A 66 8.61 13.35 18.87
N GLY A 67 8.19 12.16 18.45
CA GLY A 67 6.79 11.85 18.19
C GLY A 67 5.93 11.78 19.47
N ASN A 68 6.57 11.85 20.63
CA ASN A 68 5.95 12.11 21.93
C ASN A 68 6.19 13.59 22.26
N LEU A 69 5.21 14.44 21.93
CA LEU A 69 5.23 15.90 22.13
C LEU A 69 5.42 16.35 23.60
N GLU A 70 5.53 15.43 24.55
CA GLU A 70 5.74 15.70 25.96
C GLU A 70 7.23 15.96 26.30
N ILE A 71 8.17 15.62 25.42
CA ILE A 71 9.60 15.90 25.66
C ILE A 71 9.93 17.30 25.17
N ASN A 72 10.41 18.17 26.07
CA ASN A 72 10.94 19.49 25.76
C ASN A 72 12.33 19.42 25.08
N LEU A 73 12.53 18.51 24.11
CA LEU A 73 13.73 18.57 23.28
C LEU A 73 13.63 19.78 22.37
N THR A 74 14.72 20.54 22.26
CA THR A 74 14.74 21.72 21.40
C THR A 74 14.63 21.30 19.93
N PHE A 75 13.95 22.11 19.11
CA PHE A 75 13.82 21.83 17.67
C PHE A 75 15.18 21.81 16.98
N ASP A 76 16.09 22.72 17.37
CA ASP A 76 17.43 22.81 16.82
C ASP A 76 18.25 21.54 17.10
N PHE A 77 18.13 20.99 18.32
CA PHE A 77 18.78 19.73 18.65
C PHE A 77 18.28 18.58 17.76
N PHE A 78 16.96 18.50 17.53
CA PHE A 78 16.39 17.47 16.67
C PHE A 78 16.93 17.55 15.24
N ILE A 79 16.86 18.75 14.66
CA ILE A 79 17.26 19.00 13.28
C ILE A 79 18.75 18.73 13.13
N SER A 80 19.58 19.16 14.10
CA SER A 80 21.01 18.86 14.14
C SER A 80 21.26 17.35 14.14
N LYS A 81 20.53 16.57 14.95
CA LYS A 81 20.69 15.10 15.00
C LYS A 81 20.19 14.39 13.76
N ILE A 82 19.13 14.90 13.12
CA ILE A 82 18.73 14.40 11.80
C ILE A 82 19.80 14.74 10.77
N GLU A 83 20.34 15.96 10.77
CA GLU A 83 21.36 16.39 9.82
C GLU A 83 22.63 15.56 9.96
N GLU A 84 23.08 15.34 11.19
CA GLU A 84 24.22 14.46 11.53
C GLU A 84 23.99 13.05 10.99
N TYR A 85 22.83 12.44 11.27
CA TYR A 85 22.47 11.12 10.77
C TYR A 85 22.44 11.05 9.24
N LEU A 86 21.81 12.04 8.59
CA LEU A 86 21.73 12.14 7.14
C LEU A 86 23.08 12.48 6.51
N SER A 87 24.06 12.97 7.25
CA SER A 87 25.41 13.19 6.73
C SER A 87 26.26 11.92 6.79
N ASN A 88 26.03 11.09 7.82
CA ASN A 88 26.81 9.87 8.06
C ASN A 88 26.25 8.61 7.39
N SER A 89 24.97 8.59 7.03
CA SER A 89 24.43 7.49 6.23
C SER A 89 24.94 7.58 4.80
N GLN A 90 25.89 6.73 4.40
CA GLN A 90 26.25 6.61 2.97
C GLN A 90 24.97 6.39 2.14
N ASN A 91 24.95 6.92 0.91
CA ASN A 91 23.84 7.00 -0.05
C ASN A 91 23.18 5.65 -0.46
N ARG A 92 23.18 4.64 0.41
CA ARG A 92 22.61 3.32 0.19
C ARG A 92 21.10 3.45 0.12
N GLU A 93 20.63 3.49 -1.12
CA GLU A 93 19.26 3.42 -1.63
C GLU A 93 18.39 2.28 -1.05
N SER A 94 18.93 1.43 -0.18
CA SER A 94 18.18 0.38 0.48
C SER A 94 17.34 0.95 1.61
N PHE A 95 16.05 1.15 1.33
CA PHE A 95 14.91 1.12 2.25
C PHE A 95 15.30 1.18 3.74
N ASN A 96 15.63 2.38 4.21
CA ASN A 96 16.10 2.56 5.57
C ASN A 96 14.88 2.58 6.51
N PRO A 97 14.85 1.79 7.59
CA PRO A 97 13.89 1.89 8.69
C PRO A 97 13.58 3.32 9.14
N TRP A 98 14.56 4.21 9.00
CA TRP A 98 14.42 5.65 9.19
C TRP A 98 13.24 6.25 8.42
N SER A 99 13.05 5.90 7.15
CA SER A 99 11.96 6.44 6.31
C SER A 99 10.57 5.99 6.80
N LEU A 100 10.49 4.78 7.37
CA LEU A 100 9.26 4.27 7.97
C LEU A 100 8.96 4.94 9.31
N ASN A 101 9.98 5.12 10.15
CA ASN A 101 9.84 5.76 11.45
C ASN A 101 9.55 7.26 11.30
N LEU A 102 10.26 7.97 10.44
CA LEU A 102 9.97 9.37 10.11
C LEU A 102 8.49 9.49 9.72
N LEU A 103 8.02 8.72 8.74
CA LEU A 103 6.62 8.75 8.30
C LEU A 103 5.61 8.49 9.42
N LYS A 104 5.89 7.49 10.27
CA LYS A 104 5.02 7.12 11.39
C LYS A 104 4.80 8.28 12.37
N TYR A 105 5.79 9.15 12.52
CA TYR A 105 5.75 10.26 13.47
C TYR A 105 5.62 11.63 12.80
N PHE A 106 5.79 11.74 11.47
CA PHE A 106 5.81 12.99 10.72
C PHE A 106 4.58 13.85 10.98
N GLU A 107 3.40 13.23 11.02
CA GLU A 107 2.12 13.90 11.24
C GLU A 107 1.94 14.48 12.65
N ARG A 108 2.71 13.97 13.61
CA ARG A 108 2.69 14.45 14.99
C ARG A 108 3.62 15.65 15.18
N LEU A 109 4.53 15.86 14.24
CA LEU A 109 5.40 17.02 14.24
C LEU A 109 4.58 18.24 13.83
N ASN A 110 4.88 19.40 14.39
CA ASN A 110 4.28 20.64 13.91
C ASN A 110 4.72 20.95 12.47
N LYS A 111 3.98 21.82 11.79
CA LYS A 111 4.20 22.12 10.37
C LYS A 111 5.59 22.70 10.06
N ASN A 112 6.13 23.54 10.95
CA ASN A 112 7.47 24.11 10.78
C ASN A 112 8.55 23.03 10.83
N LEU A 113 8.41 22.08 11.76
CA LEU A 113 9.38 21.00 11.87
C LEU A 113 9.26 19.99 10.73
N GLN A 114 8.04 19.69 10.28
CA GLN A 114 7.83 18.92 9.05
C GLN A 114 8.53 19.59 7.87
N GLN A 115 8.35 20.91 7.74
CA GLN A 115 8.96 21.75 6.72
C GLN A 115 10.49 21.69 6.73
N ASP A 116 11.10 21.82 7.91
CA ASP A 116 12.56 21.75 8.08
C ASP A 116 13.12 20.38 7.74
N ILE A 117 12.41 19.30 8.09
CA ILE A 117 12.82 17.94 7.74
C ILE A 117 12.75 17.72 6.22
N ILE A 118 11.72 18.23 5.55
CA ILE A 118 11.63 18.17 4.08
C ILE A 118 12.80 18.94 3.46
N ASN A 119 13.07 20.15 3.93
CA ASN A 119 14.20 20.97 3.46
C ASN A 119 15.54 20.25 3.66
N LEU A 120 15.71 19.58 4.80
CA LEU A 120 16.92 18.83 5.10
C LEU A 120 17.05 17.57 4.23
N LEU A 121 15.96 16.85 4.00
CA LEU A 121 15.92 15.70 3.08
C LEU A 121 16.32 16.11 1.66
N ILE A 122 15.81 17.25 1.20
CA ILE A 122 16.15 17.86 -0.09
C ILE A 122 17.64 18.25 -0.12
N LYS A 123 18.11 19.02 0.86
CA LYS A 123 19.51 19.47 1.00
C LYS A 123 20.49 18.29 0.98
N LYS A 124 20.12 17.17 1.60
CA LYS A 124 20.93 15.94 1.66
C LYS A 124 20.62 14.95 0.51
N LYS A 125 19.86 15.36 -0.51
CA LYS A 125 19.52 14.59 -1.73
C LYS A 125 18.87 13.22 -1.43
N ARG A 126 18.02 13.16 -0.42
CA ARG A 126 17.35 11.92 0.05
C ARG A 126 16.02 11.67 -0.66
N TYR A 127 16.02 11.78 -1.99
CA TYR A 127 14.80 11.71 -2.81
C TYR A 127 14.05 10.38 -2.68
N ASN A 128 14.74 9.26 -2.45
CA ASN A 128 14.09 7.97 -2.22
C ASN A 128 13.20 7.95 -0.97
N ALA A 129 13.63 8.63 0.11
CA ALA A 129 12.81 8.76 1.32
C ALA A 129 11.56 9.62 1.05
N ILE A 130 11.73 10.70 0.28
CA ILE A 130 10.62 11.57 -0.16
C ILE A 130 9.63 10.78 -1.03
N MET A 131 10.11 10.05 -2.05
CA MET A 131 9.28 9.22 -2.92
C MET A 131 8.53 8.13 -2.15
N PHE A 132 9.21 7.47 -1.21
CA PHE A 132 8.58 6.47 -0.35
C PHE A 132 7.43 7.09 0.45
N SER A 133 7.64 8.29 0.97
CA SER A 133 6.66 9.03 1.75
C SER A 133 5.46 9.48 0.91
N LEU A 134 5.70 10.05 -0.26
CA LEU A 134 4.67 10.42 -1.23
C LEU A 134 3.80 9.24 -1.67
N ARG A 135 4.37 8.03 -1.79
CA ARG A 135 3.59 6.83 -2.14
C ARG A 135 2.59 6.42 -1.06
N ARG A 136 2.85 6.73 0.21
CA ARG A 136 1.97 6.37 1.33
C ARG A 136 0.94 7.44 1.62
N GLU A 137 1.38 8.69 1.70
CA GLU A 137 0.56 9.83 2.12
C GLU A 137 0.66 10.99 1.12
N PRO A 138 0.20 10.81 -0.14
CA PRO A 138 0.43 11.78 -1.21
C PRO A 138 -0.16 13.17 -0.92
N ARG A 139 -1.30 13.23 -0.22
CA ARG A 139 -1.98 14.49 0.18
C ARG A 139 -1.21 15.33 1.18
N LYS A 140 -0.46 14.69 2.08
CA LYS A 140 0.29 15.41 3.11
C LYS A 140 1.58 15.94 2.53
N PHE A 141 2.27 15.11 1.76
CA PHE A 141 3.53 15.51 1.14
C PHE A 141 3.34 16.52 0.00
N SER A 142 2.16 16.59 -0.63
CA SER A 142 1.87 17.63 -1.62
C SER A 142 1.73 19.04 -1.02
N GLU A 143 1.47 19.18 0.29
CA GLU A 143 1.51 20.49 0.96
C GLU A 143 2.90 21.13 0.89
N TYR A 144 3.94 20.30 0.76
CA TYR A 144 5.35 20.70 0.65
C TYR A 144 5.83 20.85 -0.80
N ILE A 145 4.90 21.08 -1.73
CA ILE A 145 5.24 21.14 -3.15
C ILE A 145 6.21 22.28 -3.46
N ASN A 146 6.05 23.45 -2.83
CA ASN A 146 6.91 24.61 -3.09
C ASN A 146 8.39 24.28 -2.84
N GLN A 147 8.69 23.45 -1.84
CA GLN A 147 10.05 23.01 -1.56
C GLN A 147 10.60 22.09 -2.65
N PHE A 148 9.78 21.18 -3.16
CA PHE A 148 10.18 20.34 -4.29
C PHE A 148 10.40 21.16 -5.56
N LEU A 149 9.70 22.28 -5.71
CA LEU A 149 9.90 23.21 -6.82
C LEU A 149 11.19 24.02 -6.68
N GLU A 150 11.68 24.25 -5.46
CA GLU A 150 12.94 24.99 -5.24
C GLU A 150 14.20 24.16 -5.54
N ILE A 151 14.07 22.83 -5.67
CA ILE A 151 15.21 21.92 -5.88
C ILE A 151 15.86 22.16 -7.24
N ARG A 152 17.09 22.68 -7.24
CA ARG A 152 17.95 22.82 -8.42
C ARG A 152 19.02 21.73 -8.41
N SER A 153 19.17 21.02 -9.52
CA SER A 153 20.32 20.12 -9.72
C SER A 153 20.58 19.95 -11.21
N ASP A 154 21.86 19.96 -11.57
CA ASP A 154 22.34 19.65 -12.91
C ASP A 154 22.80 18.18 -13.02
N ASN A 155 22.77 17.44 -11.91
CA ASN A 155 23.11 16.02 -11.90
C ASN A 155 21.93 15.19 -12.43
N GLU A 156 22.17 14.36 -13.45
CA GLU A 156 21.12 13.56 -14.10
C GLU A 156 20.37 12.63 -13.12
N ASN A 157 21.06 12.03 -12.13
CA ASN A 157 20.41 11.13 -11.17
C ASN A 157 19.49 11.89 -10.20
N ASP A 158 19.87 13.11 -9.82
CA ASP A 158 19.02 13.98 -9.01
C ASP A 158 17.79 14.42 -9.80
N ILE A 159 17.98 14.81 -11.07
CA ILE A 159 16.89 15.17 -11.99
C ILE A 159 15.94 13.97 -12.13
N ARG A 160 16.43 12.77 -12.40
CA ARG A 160 15.61 11.55 -12.51
C ARG A 160 14.79 11.29 -11.24
N SER A 161 15.39 11.50 -10.08
CA SER A 161 14.71 11.35 -8.79
C SER A 161 13.63 12.41 -8.58
N LEU A 162 13.92 13.66 -8.93
CA LEU A 162 12.96 14.77 -8.89
C LEU A 162 11.78 14.55 -9.84
N LEU A 163 12.05 14.12 -11.07
CA LEU A 163 11.01 13.75 -12.04
C LEU A 163 10.12 12.62 -11.50
N SER A 164 10.69 11.67 -10.76
CA SER A 164 9.94 10.58 -10.13
C SER A 164 9.04 11.08 -8.99
N ILE A 165 9.52 12.04 -8.18
CA ILE A 165 8.72 12.75 -7.18
C ILE A 165 7.55 13.48 -7.88
N PHE A 166 7.83 14.26 -8.92
CA PHE A 166 6.81 15.01 -9.65
C PHE A 166 5.77 14.10 -10.30
N LYS A 167 6.18 12.97 -10.89
CA LYS A 167 5.25 11.94 -11.42
C LYS A 167 4.30 11.41 -10.35
N LEU A 168 4.80 11.18 -9.13
CA LEU A 168 3.96 10.75 -7.99
C LEU A 168 2.97 11.85 -7.57
N ILE A 169 3.39 13.11 -7.56
CA ILE A 169 2.50 14.24 -7.23
C ILE A 169 1.41 14.37 -8.31
N ILE A 170 1.77 14.50 -9.59
CA ILE A 170 0.79 14.66 -10.69
C ILE A 170 -0.22 13.51 -10.70
N ARG A 171 0.22 12.28 -10.47
CA ARG A 171 -0.69 11.12 -10.43
C ARG A 171 -1.78 11.25 -9.36
N ASN A 172 -1.48 11.86 -8.22
CA ASN A 172 -2.42 12.00 -7.11
C ASN A 172 -3.20 13.33 -7.14
N PHE A 173 -2.73 14.32 -7.91
CA PHE A 173 -3.28 15.69 -7.98
C PHE A 173 -3.55 16.12 -9.42
N ASN A 174 -3.90 15.19 -10.33
CA ASN A 174 -4.14 15.49 -11.74
C ASN A 174 -5.31 16.48 -11.96
N ASN A 175 -6.23 16.59 -11.00
CA ASN A 175 -7.36 17.52 -11.04
C ASN A 175 -7.05 18.88 -10.38
N ASP A 176 -5.90 19.03 -9.71
CA ASP A 176 -5.46 20.29 -9.11
C ASP A 176 -4.64 21.10 -10.12
N ASN A 177 -5.33 21.98 -10.85
CA ASN A 177 -4.71 22.79 -11.91
C ASN A 177 -3.57 23.69 -11.37
N GLN A 178 -3.64 24.14 -10.12
CA GLN A 178 -2.62 25.02 -9.55
C GLN A 178 -1.32 24.25 -9.29
N ILE A 179 -1.42 23.07 -8.67
CA ILE A 179 -0.29 22.17 -8.46
C ILE A 179 0.31 21.73 -9.80
N PHE A 180 -0.55 21.35 -10.75
CA PHE A 180 -0.11 20.90 -12.06
C PHE A 180 0.68 21.99 -12.81
N ASN A 181 0.19 23.23 -12.84
CA ASN A 181 0.86 24.34 -13.52
C ASN A 181 2.22 24.67 -12.89
N LYS A 182 2.30 24.71 -11.55
CA LYS A 182 3.57 24.93 -10.84
C LYS A 182 4.62 23.86 -11.18
N LEU A 183 4.22 22.58 -11.19
CA LEU A 183 5.12 21.48 -11.56
C LEU A 183 5.54 21.57 -13.02
N LYS A 184 4.62 21.93 -13.91
CA LYS A 184 4.90 22.12 -15.34
C LYS A 184 5.92 23.25 -15.56
N GLU A 185 5.72 24.41 -14.94
CA GLU A 185 6.67 25.53 -15.01
C GLU A 185 8.06 25.11 -14.51
N ARG A 186 8.10 24.37 -13.39
CA ARG A 186 9.37 23.88 -12.86
C ARG A 186 10.02 22.84 -13.77
N LEU A 187 9.25 21.94 -14.38
CA LEU A 187 9.76 20.97 -15.34
C LEU A 187 10.47 21.66 -16.50
N PHE A 188 9.91 22.76 -17.02
CA PHE A 188 10.54 23.53 -18.09
C PHE A 188 11.91 24.09 -17.71
N GLN A 189 12.11 24.46 -16.45
CA GLN A 189 13.37 25.00 -15.94
C GLN A 189 14.45 23.93 -15.68
N LEU A 190 14.11 22.65 -15.61
CA LEU A 190 15.11 21.59 -15.42
C LEU A 190 15.96 21.40 -16.67
N PRO A 191 17.22 20.96 -16.56
CA PRO A 191 18.03 20.60 -17.72
C PRO A 191 17.34 19.55 -18.61
N ASN A 192 17.59 19.63 -19.92
CA ASN A 192 17.03 18.71 -20.88
C ASN A 192 17.66 17.32 -20.72
N THR A 193 16.83 16.36 -20.33
CA THR A 193 17.21 14.96 -20.13
C THR A 193 16.15 14.07 -20.77
N TYR A 194 16.51 12.82 -21.05
CA TYR A 194 15.59 11.90 -21.74
C TYR A 194 14.36 11.64 -20.88
N ASP A 195 14.58 11.48 -19.56
CA ASP A 195 13.50 11.30 -18.58
C ASP A 195 12.59 12.53 -18.47
N LYS A 196 13.13 13.75 -18.63
CA LYS A 196 12.34 14.99 -18.71
C LYS A 196 11.50 14.98 -19.98
N GLY A 197 12.08 14.66 -21.14
CA GLY A 197 11.36 14.55 -22.41
C GLY A 197 10.19 13.57 -22.33
N LEU A 198 10.43 12.37 -21.80
CA LEU A 198 9.38 11.38 -21.55
C LEU A 198 8.28 11.91 -20.62
N PHE A 199 8.65 12.67 -19.59
CA PHE A 199 7.66 13.20 -18.65
C PHE A 199 6.86 14.37 -19.23
N LEU A 200 7.49 15.24 -20.03
CA LEU A 200 6.81 16.31 -20.76
C LEU A 200 5.82 15.75 -21.78
N SER A 201 6.24 14.72 -22.52
CA SER A 201 5.36 13.96 -23.42
C SER A 201 4.16 13.38 -22.66
N PHE A 202 4.40 12.80 -21.47
CA PHE A 202 3.34 12.24 -20.62
C PHE A 202 2.28 13.27 -20.20
N ILE A 203 2.69 14.51 -19.92
CA ILE A 203 1.77 15.58 -19.52
C ILE A 203 1.21 16.37 -20.71
N GLY A 204 1.57 15.99 -21.95
CA GLY A 204 1.06 16.61 -23.17
C GLY A 204 1.85 17.81 -23.70
N GLU A 205 3.00 18.15 -23.08
CA GLU A 205 3.89 19.25 -23.50
C GLU A 205 4.86 18.78 -24.61
N ARG A 206 4.29 18.50 -25.77
CA ARG A 206 4.98 17.76 -26.86
C ARG A 206 6.15 18.53 -27.47
N LYS A 207 6.02 19.85 -27.64
CA LYS A 207 7.08 20.68 -28.26
C LYS A 207 8.33 20.71 -27.40
N GLU A 208 8.15 20.88 -26.10
CA GLU A 208 9.22 20.90 -25.12
C GLU A 208 9.80 19.49 -24.92
N ALA A 209 8.96 18.45 -24.96
CA ALA A 209 9.42 17.07 -24.99
C ALA A 209 10.33 16.78 -26.19
N LEU A 210 9.92 17.23 -27.38
CA LEU A 210 10.70 17.08 -28.60
C LEU A 210 12.04 17.81 -28.48
N LYS A 211 12.04 19.06 -28.02
CA LYS A 211 13.26 19.83 -27.76
C LYS A 211 14.22 19.07 -26.84
N CYS A 212 13.70 18.43 -25.77
CA CYS A 212 14.54 17.59 -24.91
C CYS A 212 15.19 16.44 -25.68
N PHE A 213 14.47 15.77 -26.57
CA PHE A 213 15.02 14.64 -27.32
C PHE A 213 16.06 15.08 -28.35
N GLU A 214 15.83 16.18 -29.05
CA GLU A 214 16.77 16.73 -30.05
C GLU A 214 18.11 17.10 -29.41
N GLU A 215 18.10 17.86 -28.32
CA GLU A 215 19.34 18.25 -27.62
C GLU A 215 20.15 17.04 -27.10
N ILE A 216 19.48 15.93 -26.79
CA ILE A 216 20.17 14.71 -26.34
C ILE A 216 20.74 13.92 -27.51
N LEU A 217 20.06 13.92 -28.66
CA LEU A 217 20.55 13.27 -29.87
C LEU A 217 21.83 13.93 -30.42
N ASP A 218 22.05 15.20 -30.08
CA ASP A 218 23.27 15.95 -30.41
C ASP A 218 24.47 15.61 -29.50
N ASN A 219 24.24 14.93 -28.37
CA ASN A 219 25.31 14.51 -27.45
C ASN A 219 25.91 13.15 -27.81
N GLU A 220 27.12 12.87 -27.31
CA GLU A 220 27.72 11.54 -27.40
C GLU A 220 26.98 10.53 -26.49
N ILE A 221 26.07 9.76 -27.09
CA ILE A 221 25.29 8.71 -26.43
C ILE A 221 25.48 7.36 -27.11
N SER A 222 25.16 6.27 -26.40
CA SER A 222 25.27 4.95 -27.02
C SER A 222 24.29 4.81 -28.20
N LEU A 223 24.66 4.05 -29.23
CA LEU A 223 23.79 3.82 -30.38
C LEU A 223 22.41 3.29 -29.95
N SER A 224 22.37 2.34 -29.00
CA SER A 224 21.10 1.83 -28.48
C SER A 224 20.23 2.93 -27.87
N GLN A 225 20.81 3.86 -27.12
CA GLN A 225 20.07 5.00 -26.56
C GLN A 225 19.58 5.93 -27.65
N LYS A 226 20.46 6.28 -28.62
CA LYS A 226 20.13 7.11 -29.78
C LYS A 226 18.91 6.57 -30.52
N MET A 227 18.89 5.26 -30.77
CA MET A 227 17.77 4.59 -31.43
C MET A 227 16.45 4.73 -30.67
N PHE A 228 16.46 4.59 -29.33
CA PHE A 228 15.23 4.74 -28.53
C PHE A 228 14.74 6.19 -28.47
N ILE A 229 15.67 7.14 -28.32
CA ILE A 229 15.38 8.57 -28.26
C ILE A 229 14.85 9.06 -29.59
N LEU A 230 15.46 8.65 -30.71
CA LEU A 230 14.99 9.01 -32.05
C LEU A 230 13.58 8.49 -32.31
N LEU A 231 13.25 7.27 -31.89
CA LEU A 231 11.88 6.75 -31.98
C LEU A 231 10.88 7.57 -31.16
N ASP A 232 11.25 8.06 -29.96
CA ASP A 232 10.38 8.94 -29.18
C ASP A 232 10.25 10.34 -29.82
N ALA A 233 11.35 10.90 -30.31
CA ALA A 233 11.35 12.17 -31.04
C ALA A 233 10.44 12.10 -32.27
N ILE A 234 10.52 11.03 -33.06
CA ILE A 234 9.62 10.81 -34.21
C ILE A 234 8.16 10.77 -33.76
N LEU A 235 7.84 10.06 -32.67
CA LEU A 235 6.48 10.02 -32.16
C LEU A 235 5.98 11.42 -31.77
N GLU A 236 6.78 12.22 -31.06
CA GLU A 236 6.42 13.60 -30.72
C GLU A 236 6.29 14.49 -31.95
N TYR A 237 7.17 14.35 -32.94
CA TYR A 237 7.09 15.06 -34.22
C TYR A 237 5.74 14.82 -34.91
N LEU A 238 5.36 13.56 -35.08
CA LEU A 238 4.08 13.19 -35.69
C LEU A 238 2.89 13.78 -34.92
N ASP A 239 3.05 13.88 -33.61
CA ASP A 239 2.04 14.31 -32.66
C ASP A 239 1.91 15.83 -32.51
N ILE A 240 2.96 16.60 -32.86
CA ILE A 240 2.99 18.07 -32.93
C ILE A 240 2.42 18.56 -34.26
N TYR A 241 2.86 17.97 -35.38
CA TYR A 241 2.53 18.42 -36.74
C TYR A 241 1.19 17.89 -37.25
N ARG A 242 0.20 18.00 -36.34
CA ARG A 242 -1.24 17.83 -36.47
C ARG A 242 -1.81 18.44 -37.78
N GLY A 243 -1.57 17.78 -38.92
CA GLY A 243 -2.27 18.01 -40.20
C GLY A 243 -1.45 18.43 -41.39
N ALA A 244 -0.29 19.04 -41.18
CA ALA A 244 0.55 19.57 -42.24
C ALA A 244 2.01 19.36 -41.86
N ILE A 245 2.41 18.09 -41.76
CA ILE A 245 3.82 17.76 -41.65
C ILE A 245 4.50 18.28 -42.92
N PRO A 246 5.50 19.17 -42.82
CA PRO A 246 6.23 19.60 -44.00
C PRO A 246 6.82 18.39 -44.73
N ILE A 247 6.76 18.39 -46.06
CA ILE A 247 7.24 17.26 -46.88
C ILE A 247 8.70 16.91 -46.57
N HIS A 248 9.54 17.91 -46.30
CA HIS A 248 10.94 17.68 -45.93
C HIS A 248 11.06 16.94 -44.58
N THR A 249 10.17 17.22 -43.62
CA THR A 249 10.12 16.51 -42.33
C THR A 249 9.66 15.06 -42.51
N ILE A 250 8.66 14.83 -43.38
CA ILE A 250 8.22 13.46 -43.73
C ILE A 250 9.41 12.66 -44.29
N ARG A 251 10.13 13.22 -45.26
CA ARG A 251 11.30 12.58 -45.88
C ARG A 251 12.41 12.29 -44.86
N LYS A 252 12.68 13.23 -43.96
CA LYS A 252 13.65 13.04 -42.88
C LYS A 252 13.24 11.88 -41.97
N ILE A 253 11.98 11.80 -41.56
CA ILE A 253 11.47 10.70 -40.72
C ILE A 253 11.56 9.35 -41.45
N GLU A 254 11.25 9.31 -42.75
CA GLU A 254 11.42 8.10 -43.59
C GLU A 254 12.87 7.63 -43.60
N GLU A 255 13.81 8.55 -43.88
CA GLU A 255 15.24 8.27 -43.90
C GLU A 255 15.73 7.79 -42.52
N ASP A 256 15.34 8.47 -41.44
CA ASP A 256 15.67 8.10 -40.06
C ASP A 256 15.16 6.69 -39.72
N LEU A 257 13.93 6.35 -40.10
CA LEU A 257 13.36 5.01 -39.85
C LEU A 257 14.06 3.92 -40.67
N ASP A 258 14.43 4.19 -41.91
CA ASP A 258 15.14 3.23 -42.75
C ASP A 258 16.58 3.01 -42.25
N ASN A 259 17.26 4.07 -41.85
CA ASN A 259 18.59 4.00 -41.24
C ASN A 259 18.55 3.22 -39.92
N LEU A 260 17.58 3.51 -39.04
CA LEU A 260 17.36 2.75 -37.81
C LEU A 260 17.14 1.25 -38.06
N GLY A 261 16.37 0.91 -39.11
CA GLY A 261 16.13 -0.48 -39.49
C GLY A 261 17.41 -1.21 -39.92
N LYS A 262 18.26 -0.54 -40.71
CA LYS A 262 19.56 -1.06 -41.16
C LYS A 262 20.54 -1.20 -40.00
N GLU A 263 20.71 -0.15 -39.21
CA GLU A 263 21.60 -0.13 -38.04
C GLU A 263 21.23 -1.21 -37.03
N PHE A 264 19.94 -1.40 -36.77
CA PHE A 264 19.46 -2.47 -35.89
C PHE A 264 19.86 -3.87 -36.40
N GLY A 265 19.79 -4.09 -37.72
CA GLY A 265 20.14 -5.37 -38.33
C GLY A 265 21.63 -5.71 -38.20
N VAL A 266 22.50 -4.69 -38.17
CA VAL A 266 23.96 -4.84 -38.04
C VAL A 266 24.39 -4.97 -36.58
N TYR A 267 23.71 -4.29 -35.67
CA TYR A 267 24.13 -4.25 -34.27
C TYR A 267 23.66 -5.47 -33.46
N ASN A 268 24.62 -6.13 -32.80
CA ASN A 268 24.36 -7.20 -31.83
C ASN A 268 23.93 -6.58 -30.49
N ILE A 269 22.74 -5.98 -30.50
CA ILE A 269 22.18 -5.23 -29.37
C ILE A 269 22.12 -6.13 -28.11
N ILE A 270 22.27 -5.54 -26.93
CA ILE A 270 22.13 -6.31 -25.68
C ILE A 270 20.78 -7.07 -25.67
N LYS A 271 20.82 -8.31 -25.20
CA LYS A 271 19.74 -9.30 -25.22
C LYS A 271 18.34 -8.80 -24.78
N GLU A 272 18.21 -7.72 -24.01
CA GLU A 272 16.93 -7.10 -23.63
C GLU A 272 16.41 -6.08 -24.63
N SER A 273 17.26 -5.22 -25.17
CA SER A 273 16.91 -4.24 -26.19
C SER A 273 16.58 -4.90 -27.54
N HIS A 274 17.11 -6.11 -27.82
CA HIS A 274 16.67 -6.92 -28.98
C HIS A 274 15.18 -7.28 -29.00
N LYS A 275 14.48 -7.28 -27.86
CA LYS A 275 13.03 -7.52 -27.83
C LYS A 275 12.22 -6.23 -27.83
N LYS A 276 12.67 -5.23 -27.09
CA LYS A 276 11.95 -3.96 -26.95
C LYS A 276 12.03 -3.15 -28.24
N PHE A 277 13.18 -3.16 -28.91
CA PHE A 277 13.40 -2.33 -30.09
C PHE A 277 12.53 -2.75 -31.29
N PRO A 278 12.50 -4.02 -31.77
CA PRO A 278 11.65 -4.39 -32.90
C PRO A 278 10.18 -4.08 -32.65
N PHE A 279 9.72 -4.23 -31.41
CA PHE A 279 8.37 -3.88 -31.03
C PHE A 279 8.12 -2.38 -31.15
N LYS A 280 8.93 -1.55 -30.48
CA LYS A 280 8.81 -0.08 -30.52
C LYS A 280 8.97 0.46 -31.94
N PHE A 281 9.96 -0.04 -32.68
CA PHE A 281 10.23 0.30 -34.08
C PHE A 281 9.03 -0.01 -34.97
N ASN A 282 8.50 -1.25 -34.93
CA ASN A 282 7.33 -1.62 -35.72
C ASN A 282 6.09 -0.83 -35.33
N PHE A 283 5.94 -0.46 -34.05
CA PHE A 283 4.84 0.38 -33.59
C PHE A 283 4.97 1.82 -34.12
N VAL A 284 6.17 2.42 -34.05
CA VAL A 284 6.43 3.75 -34.63
C VAL A 284 6.22 3.71 -36.14
N LYS A 285 6.68 2.66 -36.82
CA LYS A 285 6.49 2.47 -38.26
C LYS A 285 5.00 2.34 -38.61
N ALA A 286 4.24 1.54 -37.88
CA ALA A 286 2.79 1.43 -38.05
C ALA A 286 2.10 2.80 -37.93
N ARG A 287 2.42 3.54 -36.87
CA ARG A 287 1.89 4.89 -36.64
C ARG A 287 2.31 5.86 -37.73
N PHE A 288 3.56 5.81 -38.16
CA PHE A 288 4.06 6.67 -39.23
C PHE A 288 3.29 6.44 -40.54
N MET A 289 3.05 5.17 -40.90
CA MET A 289 2.21 4.83 -42.06
C MET A 289 0.77 5.33 -41.89
N LEU A 290 0.17 5.22 -40.71
CA LEU A 290 -1.14 5.80 -40.42
C LEU A 290 -1.15 7.33 -40.55
N TYR A 291 -0.08 8.01 -40.15
CA TYR A 291 0.02 9.47 -40.31
C TYR A 291 0.19 9.87 -41.78
N LEU A 292 1.02 9.14 -42.52
CA LEU A 292 1.16 9.33 -43.97
C LEU A 292 -0.16 9.16 -44.69
N SER A 293 -0.95 8.15 -44.31
CA SER A 293 -2.26 7.97 -44.95
C SER A 293 -3.18 9.15 -44.69
N ILE A 294 -3.30 9.63 -43.44
CA ILE A 294 -4.09 10.81 -43.09
C ILE A 294 -3.60 12.04 -43.87
N HIS A 295 -2.28 12.24 -43.98
CA HIS A 295 -1.70 13.32 -44.78
C HIS A 295 -2.14 13.22 -46.25
N TYR A 296 -2.09 12.04 -46.85
CA TYR A 296 -2.53 11.84 -48.23
C TYR A 296 -4.05 11.93 -48.41
N ILE A 297 -4.87 11.61 -47.40
CA ILE A 297 -6.31 11.89 -47.45
C ILE A 297 -6.53 13.40 -47.53
N ASN A 298 -5.81 14.20 -46.73
CA ASN A 298 -5.91 15.66 -46.76
C ASN A 298 -5.39 16.29 -48.06
N LEU A 299 -4.62 15.55 -48.86
CA LEU A 299 -4.18 15.95 -50.20
C LEU A 299 -5.07 15.36 -51.31
N ASP A 300 -6.22 14.77 -50.97
CA ASP A 300 -7.11 14.07 -51.90
C ASP A 300 -6.43 12.92 -52.68
N ASN A 301 -5.31 12.38 -52.18
CA ASN A 301 -4.58 11.26 -52.77
C ASN A 301 -4.97 9.94 -52.11
N TYR A 302 -6.20 9.50 -52.36
CA TYR A 302 -6.79 8.31 -51.75
C TYR A 302 -6.05 7.01 -52.10
N GLN A 303 -5.39 6.94 -53.25
CA GLN A 303 -4.60 5.77 -53.65
C GLN A 303 -3.36 5.60 -52.76
N LYS A 304 -2.57 6.67 -52.56
CA LYS A 304 -1.44 6.63 -51.63
C LYS A 304 -1.92 6.41 -50.20
N SER A 305 -3.01 7.05 -49.79
CA SER A 305 -3.61 6.82 -48.47
C SER A 305 -3.91 5.34 -48.23
N SER A 306 -4.63 4.69 -49.14
CA SER A 306 -4.98 3.26 -49.02
C SER A 306 -3.74 2.37 -48.96
N HIS A 307 -2.70 2.67 -49.75
CA HIS A 307 -1.43 1.95 -49.67
C HIS A 307 -0.81 2.01 -48.26
N TYR A 308 -0.75 3.21 -47.66
CA TYR A 308 -0.18 3.39 -46.33
C TYR A 308 -1.08 2.83 -45.21
N LEU A 309 -2.40 2.86 -45.35
CA LEU A 309 -3.33 2.21 -44.41
C LEU A 309 -3.11 0.70 -44.38
N SER A 310 -3.01 0.05 -45.55
CA SER A 310 -2.74 -1.38 -45.63
C SER A 310 -1.38 -1.74 -44.98
N GLN A 311 -0.35 -0.91 -45.18
CA GLN A 311 0.92 -1.11 -44.47
C GLN A 311 0.78 -0.96 -42.95
N SER A 312 0.10 0.09 -42.50
CA SER A 312 -0.19 0.34 -41.08
C SER A 312 -0.89 -0.87 -40.44
N GLU A 313 -1.95 -1.37 -41.08
CA GLU A 313 -2.73 -2.53 -40.62
C GLU A 313 -1.86 -3.78 -40.52
N LYS A 314 -1.03 -4.03 -41.55
CA LYS A 314 -0.08 -5.15 -41.53
C LYS A 314 0.86 -5.08 -40.32
N TYR A 315 1.40 -3.90 -40.01
CA TYR A 315 2.25 -3.74 -38.83
C TYR A 315 1.47 -3.92 -37.53
N PHE A 316 0.31 -3.29 -37.37
CA PHE A 316 -0.50 -3.44 -36.15
C PHE A 316 -1.01 -4.87 -35.94
N THR A 317 -1.40 -5.58 -36.99
CA THR A 317 -1.80 -6.99 -36.94
C THR A 317 -0.63 -7.89 -36.52
N ASN A 318 0.55 -7.66 -37.10
CA ASN A 318 1.77 -8.38 -36.69
C ASN A 318 2.11 -8.12 -35.22
N LEU A 319 1.95 -6.87 -34.77
CA LEU A 319 2.10 -6.52 -33.36
C LEU A 319 1.04 -7.25 -32.51
N SER A 320 -0.25 -7.16 -32.80
CA SER A 320 -1.32 -7.78 -31.98
C SER A 320 -1.17 -9.30 -31.82
N ASN A 321 -0.58 -9.96 -32.81
CA ASN A 321 -0.32 -11.41 -32.81
C ASN A 321 0.95 -11.81 -32.03
N SER A 322 1.79 -10.86 -31.64
CA SER A 322 2.99 -11.15 -30.85
C SER A 322 2.62 -11.60 -29.44
N LYS A 323 3.09 -12.79 -29.07
CA LYS A 323 2.90 -13.40 -27.74
C LYS A 323 3.60 -12.64 -26.61
N ASN A 324 4.44 -11.65 -26.92
CA ASN A 324 5.35 -10.99 -25.98
C ASN A 324 4.93 -9.56 -25.58
N ILE A 325 3.67 -9.18 -25.79
CA ILE A 325 3.18 -7.81 -25.53
C ILE A 325 2.33 -7.74 -24.25
N PRO A 326 2.58 -6.79 -23.34
CA PRO A 326 1.71 -6.49 -22.21
C PRO A 326 0.25 -6.29 -22.63
N SER A 327 -0.71 -6.79 -21.84
CA SER A 327 -2.15 -6.68 -22.15
C SER A 327 -2.59 -5.26 -22.49
N TYR A 328 -2.13 -4.27 -21.71
CA TYR A 328 -2.37 -2.85 -21.96
C TYR A 328 -1.91 -2.38 -23.35
N ASN A 329 -0.68 -2.72 -23.75
CA ASN A 329 -0.16 -2.36 -25.09
C ASN A 329 -0.94 -3.07 -26.20
N LYS A 330 -1.43 -4.29 -25.93
CA LYS A 330 -2.25 -5.04 -26.88
C LYS A 330 -3.59 -4.34 -27.14
N GLU A 331 -4.21 -3.75 -26.11
CA GLU A 331 -5.43 -2.95 -26.30
C GLU A 331 -5.17 -1.73 -27.16
N ILE A 332 -4.11 -0.97 -26.89
CA ILE A 332 -3.70 0.18 -27.70
C ILE A 332 -3.43 -0.23 -29.16
N ILE A 333 -2.80 -1.37 -29.40
CA ILE A 333 -2.54 -1.87 -30.75
C ILE A 333 -3.83 -2.28 -31.46
N ILE A 334 -4.67 -3.08 -30.80
CA ILE A 334 -5.97 -3.50 -31.36
C ILE A 334 -6.78 -2.25 -31.73
N TYR A 335 -6.72 -1.24 -30.87
CA TYR A 335 -7.38 0.03 -31.08
C TYR A 335 -6.87 0.77 -32.34
N TYR A 336 -5.56 0.96 -32.50
CA TYR A 336 -5.02 1.56 -33.73
C TYR A 336 -5.28 0.71 -34.97
N ASN A 337 -5.31 -0.61 -34.82
CA ASN A 337 -5.68 -1.51 -35.90
C ASN A 337 -7.12 -1.25 -36.35
N SER A 338 -8.07 -1.20 -35.40
CA SER A 338 -9.47 -0.87 -35.68
C SER A 338 -9.64 0.47 -36.38
N ILE A 339 -8.90 1.51 -35.95
CA ILE A 339 -8.93 2.82 -36.60
C ILE A 339 -8.38 2.75 -38.02
N THR A 340 -7.30 2.00 -38.22
CA THR A 340 -6.72 1.80 -39.56
C THR A 340 -7.74 1.14 -40.49
N THR A 341 -8.41 0.08 -40.03
CA THR A 341 -9.46 -0.62 -40.79
C THR A 341 -10.67 0.28 -41.07
N ILE A 342 -11.12 1.07 -40.08
CA ILE A 342 -12.20 2.06 -40.27
C ILE A 342 -11.79 3.07 -41.34
N LEU A 343 -10.61 3.68 -41.22
CA LEU A 343 -10.13 4.67 -42.17
C LEU A 343 -9.95 4.11 -43.58
N GLU A 344 -9.57 2.84 -43.71
CA GLU A 344 -9.46 2.18 -45.02
C GLU A 344 -10.82 2.02 -45.68
N SER A 345 -11.82 1.54 -44.93
CA SER A 345 -13.22 1.47 -45.39
C SER A 345 -13.74 2.85 -45.82
N PHE A 346 -13.49 3.89 -45.03
CA PHE A 346 -13.90 5.25 -45.35
C PHE A 346 -13.14 5.84 -46.54
N THR A 347 -11.85 5.58 -46.68
CA THR A 347 -11.03 6.03 -47.84
C THR A 347 -11.58 5.44 -49.14
N GLN A 348 -11.97 4.16 -49.13
CA GLN A 348 -12.60 3.52 -50.30
C GLN A 348 -13.96 4.14 -50.63
N ARG A 349 -14.76 4.49 -49.61
CA ARG A 349 -16.07 5.14 -49.80
C ARG A 349 -15.96 6.59 -50.26
N ILE A 350 -14.98 7.36 -49.76
CA ILE A 350 -14.77 8.75 -50.21
C ILE A 350 -14.34 8.77 -51.67
N LYS A 351 -13.53 7.81 -52.11
CA LYS A 351 -13.16 7.65 -53.52
C LYS A 351 -14.38 7.50 -54.44
N THR A 352 -15.52 6.98 -53.94
CA THR A 352 -16.75 6.80 -54.72
C THR A 352 -17.75 7.96 -54.60
N LEU A 353 -17.60 8.84 -53.60
CA LEU A 353 -18.55 9.92 -53.31
C LEU A 353 -18.09 11.25 -53.93
N LYS A 354 -18.81 11.73 -54.96
CA LYS A 354 -18.47 12.96 -55.71
C LYS A 354 -19.05 14.27 -55.11
N ASN A 355 -19.85 14.25 -54.04
CA ASN A 355 -20.69 15.39 -53.63
C ASN A 355 -20.55 15.80 -52.15
N GLU A 356 -20.61 17.11 -51.85
CA GLU A 356 -20.30 17.68 -50.53
C GLU A 356 -21.32 17.35 -49.42
N ASN A 357 -22.61 17.19 -49.75
CA ASN A 357 -23.64 16.76 -48.80
C ASN A 357 -23.34 15.40 -48.16
N ASN A 358 -22.50 14.58 -48.80
CA ASN A 358 -22.11 13.27 -48.27
C ASN A 358 -21.06 13.36 -47.16
N ILE A 359 -20.37 14.49 -47.01
CA ILE A 359 -19.29 14.65 -46.01
C ILE A 359 -19.86 14.73 -44.58
N THR A 360 -20.99 15.40 -44.39
CA THR A 360 -21.66 15.48 -43.07
C THR A 360 -22.15 14.10 -42.63
N THR A 361 -22.73 13.33 -43.57
CA THR A 361 -23.15 11.94 -43.33
C THR A 361 -21.95 11.04 -43.01
N LEU A 362 -20.88 11.11 -43.81
CA LEU A 362 -19.63 10.38 -43.55
C LEU A 362 -19.05 10.73 -42.17
N ASN A 363 -19.13 12.00 -41.75
CA ASN A 363 -18.68 12.40 -40.42
C ASN A 363 -19.49 11.77 -39.29
N GLN A 364 -20.81 11.69 -39.46
CA GLN A 364 -21.71 11.08 -38.49
C GLN A 364 -21.42 9.58 -38.39
N GLU A 365 -21.34 8.89 -39.52
CA GLU A 365 -21.02 7.47 -39.59
C GLU A 365 -19.62 7.17 -39.02
N LEU A 366 -18.63 8.00 -39.31
CA LEU A 366 -17.27 7.84 -38.77
C LEU A 366 -17.30 7.92 -37.25
N ARG A 367 -18.03 8.88 -36.67
CA ARG A 367 -18.19 8.98 -35.21
C ARG A 367 -18.91 7.76 -34.63
N GLU A 368 -19.93 7.26 -35.31
CA GLU A 368 -20.65 6.07 -34.87
C GLU A 368 -19.76 4.82 -34.89
N GLU A 369 -19.02 4.57 -35.97
CA GLU A 369 -18.07 3.45 -36.07
C GLU A 369 -16.95 3.55 -35.03
N VAL A 370 -16.40 4.75 -34.86
CA VAL A 370 -15.41 5.04 -33.82
C VAL A 370 -15.96 4.76 -32.42
N SER A 371 -17.21 5.15 -32.14
CA SER A 371 -17.83 4.95 -30.82
C SER A 371 -18.04 3.48 -30.45
N LYS A 372 -18.10 2.59 -31.45
CA LYS A 372 -18.20 1.13 -31.27
C LYS A 372 -16.88 0.50 -30.83
N VAL A 373 -15.75 1.20 -30.97
CA VAL A 373 -14.44 0.70 -30.53
C VAL A 373 -14.35 0.75 -29.01
N ALA A 374 -14.79 -0.33 -28.35
CA ALA A 374 -14.84 -0.44 -26.90
C ALA A 374 -13.47 -0.81 -26.27
N PHE A 375 -13.08 -0.09 -25.22
CA PHE A 375 -11.98 -0.52 -24.33
C PHE A 375 -12.49 -1.58 -23.34
N LYS A 376 -11.82 -2.74 -23.27
CA LYS A 376 -12.24 -3.83 -22.35
C LYS A 376 -11.96 -3.50 -20.88
N HIS A 377 -11.02 -2.62 -20.57
CA HIS A 377 -10.68 -2.26 -19.19
C HIS A 377 -11.22 -0.88 -18.76
N ARG A 378 -11.95 -0.85 -17.63
CA ARG A 378 -12.43 0.36 -16.94
C ARG A 378 -11.33 1.14 -16.19
N THR A 379 -10.06 0.96 -16.53
CA THR A 379 -9.01 1.74 -15.86
C THR A 379 -9.15 3.20 -16.31
N MET A 380 -9.35 4.11 -15.34
CA MET A 380 -9.23 5.57 -15.53
C MET A 380 -7.78 5.94 -15.86
N ASP A 381 -7.24 5.40 -16.95
CA ASP A 381 -5.96 5.83 -17.48
C ASP A 381 -6.24 7.09 -18.29
N ILE A 382 -5.70 8.21 -17.80
CA ILE A 382 -5.73 9.52 -18.47
C ILE A 382 -5.35 9.39 -19.94
N LYS A 383 -4.47 8.43 -20.27
CA LYS A 383 -4.06 8.18 -21.65
C LYS A 383 -5.15 7.60 -22.53
N ILE A 384 -5.87 6.59 -22.03
CA ILE A 384 -6.98 5.98 -22.74
C ILE A 384 -8.07 7.03 -22.97
N GLU A 385 -8.36 7.83 -21.94
CA GLU A 385 -9.34 8.91 -22.01
C GLU A 385 -8.90 10.01 -23.00
N ASN A 386 -7.63 10.38 -23.02
CA ASN A 386 -7.10 11.35 -23.98
C ASN A 386 -7.13 10.81 -25.41
N ILE A 387 -6.75 9.54 -25.64
CA ILE A 387 -6.89 8.86 -26.92
C ILE A 387 -8.36 8.85 -27.36
N LYS A 388 -9.28 8.56 -26.45
CA LYS A 388 -10.72 8.57 -26.71
C LYS A 388 -11.22 9.95 -27.12
N ARG A 389 -10.93 11.00 -26.33
CA ARG A 389 -11.30 12.40 -26.63
C ARG A 389 -10.75 12.89 -27.97
N SER A 390 -9.51 12.49 -28.25
CA SER A 390 -8.82 12.80 -29.49
C SER A 390 -9.55 12.27 -30.72
N ILE A 391 -10.21 11.13 -30.54
CA ILE A 391 -10.90 10.42 -31.57
C ILE A 391 -12.37 10.83 -31.65
N GLU A 392 -13.00 11.17 -30.53
CA GLU A 392 -14.27 11.90 -30.51
C GLU A 392 -14.16 13.25 -31.24
N SER A 393 -12.96 13.86 -31.24
CA SER A 393 -12.68 15.09 -31.99
C SER A 393 -12.34 14.88 -33.47
N PHE A 394 -12.21 13.62 -33.92
CA PHE A 394 -11.86 13.25 -35.29
C PHE A 394 -13.04 13.44 -36.25
N ARG A 395 -12.90 14.33 -37.24
CA ARG A 395 -13.97 14.67 -38.20
C ARG A 395 -13.42 15.31 -39.47
N PHE A 396 -13.99 15.03 -40.62
CA PHE A 396 -13.82 15.81 -41.84
C PHE A 396 -14.34 17.25 -41.66
N ASN A 397 -13.59 18.24 -42.13
CA ASN A 397 -13.94 19.64 -42.22
C ASN A 397 -13.58 20.15 -43.62
N LYS A 398 -14.60 20.55 -44.42
CA LYS A 398 -14.41 21.09 -45.78
C LYS A 398 -13.38 20.28 -46.61
N ARG A 399 -13.48 18.94 -46.59
CA ARG A 399 -12.59 17.92 -47.23
C ARG A 399 -11.28 17.55 -46.51
N ASN A 400 -10.92 18.20 -45.40
CA ASN A 400 -9.74 17.84 -44.59
C ASN A 400 -10.13 17.08 -43.32
N LEU A 401 -9.44 16.01 -42.94
CA LEU A 401 -9.61 15.39 -41.62
C LEU A 401 -9.00 16.28 -40.51
N ASN A 402 -9.83 16.74 -39.58
CA ASN A 402 -9.37 17.20 -38.26
C ASN A 402 -8.77 16.00 -37.53
N GLN A 403 -7.50 16.07 -37.13
CA GLN A 403 -6.72 14.85 -36.91
C GLN A 403 -6.99 14.13 -35.59
N LEU A 404 -6.65 12.84 -35.66
CA LEU A 404 -6.43 11.96 -34.54
C LEU A 404 -5.31 12.55 -33.69
N ARG A 405 -5.61 13.02 -32.48
CA ARG A 405 -4.59 13.24 -31.46
C ARG A 405 -4.16 11.86 -30.96
N ILE A 406 -2.94 11.48 -31.25
CA ILE A 406 -2.43 10.16 -30.88
C ILE A 406 -1.51 10.34 -29.66
N GLU A 407 -1.56 9.45 -28.66
CA GLU A 407 -0.60 9.47 -27.55
C GLU A 407 0.47 8.39 -27.71
N SER A 408 1.69 8.72 -27.30
CA SER A 408 2.79 7.77 -27.23
C SER A 408 2.57 6.77 -26.06
N PRO A 409 2.63 5.45 -26.29
CA PRO A 409 2.75 4.47 -25.20
C PRO A 409 4.15 4.63 -24.57
N LEU A 410 4.24 5.57 -23.64
CA LEU A 410 5.49 6.03 -23.03
C LEU A 410 6.33 4.96 -22.31
N ASN A 411 5.85 3.73 -22.14
CA ASN A 411 6.65 2.66 -21.54
C ASN A 411 6.34 1.32 -22.18
N PHE A 412 7.12 1.00 -23.22
CA PHE A 412 7.20 -0.33 -23.78
C PHE A 412 7.92 -1.27 -22.83
N CYS A 413 7.20 -1.79 -21.85
CA CYS A 413 7.73 -2.87 -21.05
C CYS A 413 7.79 -4.15 -21.87
N PRO A 414 8.92 -4.88 -21.85
CA PRO A 414 8.91 -6.26 -22.29
C PRO A 414 7.90 -7.01 -21.41
N LEU A 415 7.13 -7.95 -21.99
CA LEU A 415 6.41 -8.87 -21.12
C LEU A 415 7.39 -9.47 -20.11
N PRO A 416 7.02 -9.54 -18.82
CA PRO A 416 7.74 -10.37 -17.89
C PRO A 416 7.98 -11.75 -18.53
N PRO A 417 9.20 -12.30 -18.52
CA PRO A 417 9.43 -13.66 -19.01
C PRO A 417 8.38 -14.61 -18.42
N PRO A 418 7.87 -15.58 -19.19
CA PRO A 418 6.88 -16.51 -18.69
C PRO A 418 7.41 -17.17 -17.42
N ILE A 419 6.65 -17.03 -16.34
CA ILE A 419 6.98 -17.68 -15.08
C ILE A 419 6.51 -19.10 -15.19
N THR A 420 7.46 -20.03 -15.14
CA THR A 420 7.15 -21.46 -15.24
C THR A 420 6.65 -22.00 -13.92
N SER A 421 7.08 -21.41 -12.81
CA SER A 421 6.55 -21.74 -11.49
C SER A 421 6.79 -20.62 -10.49
N ILE A 422 5.86 -20.51 -9.55
CA ILE A 422 6.04 -19.78 -8.30
C ILE A 422 5.84 -20.80 -7.19
N TYR A 423 6.75 -20.86 -6.23
CA TYR A 423 6.49 -21.66 -5.05
C TYR A 423 6.97 -21.00 -3.77
N ILE A 424 6.21 -21.27 -2.71
CA ILE A 424 6.52 -20.83 -1.36
C ILE A 424 7.17 -22.01 -0.63
N ARG A 425 8.29 -21.78 0.02
CA ARG A 425 9.02 -22.75 0.85
C ARG A 425 9.08 -22.22 2.28
N SER A 426 8.63 -23.00 3.25
CA SER A 426 8.93 -22.70 4.66
C SER A 426 10.41 -22.96 4.88
N ILE A 427 11.13 -21.96 5.40
CA ILE A 427 12.55 -22.12 5.72
C ILE A 427 12.70 -23.06 6.91
N THR A 428 11.87 -22.87 7.93
CA THR A 428 11.89 -23.66 9.17
C THR A 428 11.58 -25.13 8.90
N ALA A 429 10.51 -25.43 8.17
CA ALA A 429 10.11 -26.81 7.89
C ALA A 429 10.88 -27.44 6.71
N LYS A 430 11.69 -26.66 5.97
CA LYS A 430 12.34 -27.02 4.69
C LYS A 430 11.42 -27.63 3.63
N LYS A 431 10.10 -27.61 3.84
CA LYS A 431 9.08 -28.21 2.99
C LYS A 431 8.68 -27.21 1.90
N LYS A 432 8.70 -27.67 0.64
CA LYS A 432 8.04 -26.94 -0.46
C LYS A 432 6.55 -26.99 -0.17
N ILE A 433 5.93 -25.82 -0.01
CA ILE A 433 4.55 -25.78 0.44
C ILE A 433 3.63 -25.80 -0.78
N TYR A 434 3.86 -24.97 -1.80
CA TYR A 434 2.92 -24.89 -2.95
C TYR A 434 3.60 -24.52 -4.27
N PRO A 435 3.57 -25.36 -5.31
CA PRO A 435 3.93 -24.98 -6.67
C PRO A 435 2.71 -24.49 -7.46
N TRP A 436 2.75 -23.25 -7.93
CA TRP A 436 1.87 -22.77 -9.01
C TRP A 436 2.50 -23.10 -10.37
N ASN A 437 1.68 -23.56 -11.33
CA ASN A 437 2.08 -23.85 -12.72
C ASN A 437 1.22 -23.00 -13.68
N SER A 438 1.88 -22.31 -14.60
CA SER A 438 1.26 -21.41 -15.57
C SER A 438 0.23 -22.05 -16.51
N LYS A 439 0.11 -23.39 -16.52
CA LYS A 439 -0.89 -24.11 -17.32
C LYS A 439 -2.29 -24.16 -16.68
N LEU A 440 -2.45 -23.80 -15.41
CA LEU A 440 -3.67 -24.14 -14.66
C LEU A 440 -4.63 -22.95 -14.42
N GLU A 441 -4.20 -21.71 -14.14
CA GLU A 441 -5.11 -20.58 -13.85
C GLU A 441 -4.48 -19.18 -14.13
N LEU A 442 -5.31 -18.15 -14.42
CA LEU A 442 -4.91 -16.75 -14.70
C LEU A 442 -4.45 -15.98 -13.44
N VAL A 443 -4.96 -16.35 -12.27
CA VAL A 443 -4.57 -15.81 -10.96
C VAL A 443 -4.17 -16.99 -10.08
N PRO A 444 -2.95 -17.03 -9.54
CA PRO A 444 -2.53 -18.11 -8.63
C PRO A 444 -3.34 -18.05 -7.32
N LEU A 445 -4.39 -18.87 -7.20
CA LEU A 445 -5.07 -19.09 -5.92
C LEU A 445 -4.26 -20.11 -5.12
N PHE A 446 -3.45 -19.63 -4.15
CA PHE A 446 -2.71 -20.53 -3.29
C PHE A 446 -3.65 -21.15 -2.24
N LYS A 447 -3.53 -22.47 -2.01
CA LYS A 447 -4.12 -23.12 -0.83
C LYS A 447 -3.56 -22.47 0.45
N SER A 448 -4.37 -22.39 1.50
CA SER A 448 -4.00 -21.74 2.76
C SER A 448 -2.69 -22.26 3.36
N ILE A 449 -1.73 -21.38 3.66
CA ILE A 449 -0.62 -21.64 4.59
C ILE A 449 -1.16 -21.63 6.01
N GLN A 450 -0.88 -22.68 6.78
CA GLN A 450 -1.12 -22.69 8.20
C GLN A 450 0.15 -22.18 8.93
N LEU A 451 0.04 -21.10 9.70
CA LEU A 451 1.17 -20.65 10.52
C LEU A 451 1.26 -21.55 11.74
N SER A 452 2.34 -22.34 11.84
CA SER A 452 2.54 -23.24 13.00
C SER A 452 3.16 -22.54 14.21
N GLU A 453 3.66 -21.31 14.02
CA GLU A 453 4.43 -20.55 15.01
C GLU A 453 4.07 -19.06 14.91
N LYS A 454 4.29 -18.31 16.01
CA LYS A 454 4.13 -16.83 16.05
C LYS A 454 4.95 -16.12 14.97
N TYR A 455 5.98 -16.77 14.46
CA TYR A 455 6.89 -16.26 13.46
C TYR A 455 7.27 -17.39 12.51
N GLN A 456 7.09 -17.19 11.22
CA GLN A 456 7.57 -18.13 10.21
C GLN A 456 8.24 -17.40 9.06
N GLN A 457 9.40 -17.93 8.67
CA GLN A 457 10.12 -17.45 7.51
C GLN A 457 9.73 -18.26 6.28
N PHE A 458 9.41 -17.55 5.21
CA PHE A 458 9.10 -18.13 3.91
C PHE A 458 10.07 -17.63 2.85
N GLU A 459 10.37 -18.50 1.91
CA GLU A 459 11.00 -18.14 0.65
C GLU A 459 9.99 -18.27 -0.47
N ILE A 460 9.70 -17.15 -1.11
CA ILE A 460 8.97 -17.12 -2.38
C ILE A 460 9.99 -17.25 -3.48
N ILE A 461 9.92 -18.34 -4.23
CA ILE A 461 10.80 -18.63 -5.34
C ILE A 461 10.00 -18.56 -6.62
N GLN A 462 10.40 -17.66 -7.50
CA GLN A 462 9.86 -17.48 -8.83
C GLN A 462 10.88 -18.01 -9.83
N LYS A 463 10.45 -18.91 -10.72
CA LYS A 463 11.28 -19.46 -11.79
C LYS A 463 10.74 -19.02 -13.14
N PHE A 464 11.66 -18.72 -14.05
CA PHE A 464 11.34 -18.28 -15.40
C PHE A 464 11.65 -19.38 -16.41
N ALA A 465 10.97 -19.34 -17.56
CA ALA A 465 11.23 -20.25 -18.68
C ALA A 465 12.67 -20.12 -19.21
N ARG A 466 13.23 -18.92 -19.13
CA ARG A 466 14.59 -18.58 -19.58
C ARG A 466 15.54 -18.61 -18.41
N LYS A 467 16.36 -19.67 -18.33
CA LYS A 467 17.23 -19.95 -17.17
C LYS A 467 18.53 -19.15 -17.17
N GLU A 468 18.88 -18.57 -18.29
CA GLU A 468 20.17 -17.92 -18.56
C GLU A 468 20.22 -16.42 -18.22
N ARG A 469 19.12 -15.82 -17.74
CA ARG A 469 19.06 -14.37 -17.44
C ARG A 469 18.59 -14.08 -16.03
N LYS A 470 19.19 -13.08 -15.40
CA LYS A 470 18.77 -12.53 -14.10
C LYS A 470 17.64 -11.52 -14.34
N TYR A 471 16.55 -11.62 -13.59
CA TYR A 471 15.41 -10.70 -13.72
C TYR A 471 15.16 -9.99 -12.39
N CYS A 472 15.02 -8.68 -12.36
CA CYS A 472 14.81 -7.94 -11.12
C CYS A 472 13.33 -7.61 -10.93
N TYR A 473 12.68 -8.30 -10.00
CA TYR A 473 11.31 -8.02 -9.58
C TYR A 473 11.31 -7.48 -8.16
N ILE A 474 10.40 -6.58 -7.86
CA ILE A 474 10.08 -6.09 -6.53
C ILE A 474 8.84 -6.85 -6.04
N LEU A 475 8.89 -7.28 -4.79
CA LEU A 475 7.74 -7.79 -4.07
C LEU A 475 7.05 -6.62 -3.34
N GLU A 476 5.84 -6.25 -3.75
CA GLU A 476 4.99 -5.29 -3.05
C GLU A 476 3.87 -6.03 -2.31
N PHE A 477 3.57 -5.65 -1.07
CA PHE A 477 2.40 -6.17 -0.34
C PHE A 477 1.37 -5.07 -0.31
N GLU A 478 0.10 -5.40 -0.54
CA GLU A 478 -0.97 -4.57 -0.02
C GLU A 478 -1.00 -4.84 1.48
N GLN A 479 -0.59 -3.84 2.26
CA GLN A 479 -0.45 -4.01 3.69
C GLN A 479 -1.86 -4.25 4.27
N SER A 480 -2.11 -5.45 4.79
CA SER A 480 -3.25 -5.68 5.66
C SER A 480 -2.85 -5.27 7.07
N ASP A 481 -3.73 -4.59 7.80
CA ASP A 481 -3.45 -3.93 9.08
C ASP A 481 -2.95 -4.85 10.22
N LEU A 482 -2.82 -6.16 9.97
CA LEU A 482 -2.78 -7.19 11.01
C LEU A 482 -1.66 -8.23 10.86
N ILE A 483 -0.78 -8.14 9.86
CA ILE A 483 0.37 -9.04 9.68
C ILE A 483 1.63 -8.23 9.42
N ASP A 484 2.64 -8.36 10.29
CA ASP A 484 3.95 -7.78 10.05
C ASP A 484 4.70 -8.66 9.04
N VAL A 485 4.82 -8.15 7.81
CA VAL A 485 5.60 -8.81 6.76
C VAL A 485 6.94 -8.11 6.59
N PHE A 486 8.02 -8.76 7.03
CA PHE A 486 9.38 -8.24 6.82
C PHE A 486 9.94 -8.75 5.50
N LYS A 487 10.51 -7.83 4.70
CA LYS A 487 11.16 -8.15 3.42
C LYS A 487 12.67 -8.17 3.59
N TYR A 488 13.30 -9.20 3.05
CA TYR A 488 14.75 -9.21 2.88
C TYR A 488 15.13 -8.78 1.47
N LYS A 489 16.40 -8.40 1.31
CA LYS A 489 16.96 -8.09 -0.01
C LYS A 489 16.75 -9.31 -0.92
N PRO A 490 16.06 -9.16 -2.06
CA PRO A 490 15.83 -10.27 -2.97
C PRO A 490 17.15 -10.81 -3.53
N VAL A 491 17.22 -12.12 -3.68
CA VAL A 491 18.34 -12.81 -4.34
C VAL A 491 17.91 -13.13 -5.76
N PHE A 492 18.48 -12.40 -6.70
CA PHE A 492 18.25 -12.58 -8.13
C PHE A 492 19.35 -13.47 -8.71
N LYS A 493 18.96 -14.61 -9.29
CA LYS A 493 19.84 -15.53 -10.02
C LYS A 493 19.32 -15.69 -11.45
N ALA A 494 20.16 -16.20 -12.33
CA ALA A 494 19.73 -16.52 -13.67
C ALA A 494 18.54 -17.51 -13.62
N GLY A 495 17.42 -17.16 -14.27
CA GLY A 495 16.20 -17.96 -14.30
C GLY A 495 15.40 -17.99 -13.02
N LYS A 496 15.80 -17.28 -11.96
CA LYS A 496 15.25 -17.47 -10.63
C LYS A 496 15.31 -16.21 -9.78
N ASN A 497 14.16 -15.81 -9.25
CA ASN A 497 14.09 -14.83 -8.17
C ASN A 497 13.74 -15.53 -6.86
N GLN A 498 14.36 -15.07 -5.78
CA GLN A 498 14.13 -15.58 -4.45
C GLN A 498 13.92 -14.41 -3.51
N PHE A 499 12.71 -14.34 -2.98
CA PHE A 499 12.31 -13.37 -1.98
C PHE A 499 12.21 -14.09 -0.66
N ARG A 500 12.93 -13.61 0.35
CA ARG A 500 12.69 -14.05 1.71
C ARG A 500 11.75 -13.06 2.36
N ILE A 501 10.71 -13.61 2.98
CA ILE A 501 9.71 -12.86 3.72
C ILE A 501 9.55 -13.51 5.08
N ASP A 502 9.39 -12.69 6.10
CA ASP A 502 8.94 -13.18 7.39
C ASP A 502 7.51 -12.78 7.57
N ILE A 503 6.69 -13.75 7.95
CA ILE A 503 5.32 -13.52 8.34
C ILE A 503 5.29 -13.71 9.85
N ARG A 504 5.08 -12.62 10.57
CA ARG A 504 4.82 -12.67 12.00
C ARG A 504 3.32 -12.63 12.22
N SER A 505 2.79 -13.65 12.88
CA SER A 505 1.43 -13.58 13.38
C SER A 505 1.39 -12.55 14.50
N ASN A 506 0.49 -11.58 14.39
CA ASN A 506 0.20 -10.63 15.45
C ASN A 506 -0.81 -11.23 16.46
N GLY A 507 -1.00 -12.55 16.47
CA GLY A 507 -1.93 -13.26 17.35
C GLY A 507 -3.41 -13.12 16.93
N PHE A 508 -3.66 -12.84 15.65
CA PHE A 508 -5.01 -12.58 15.11
C PHE A 508 -5.59 -13.79 14.36
N TYR A 509 -6.79 -14.21 14.77
CA TYR A 509 -7.46 -15.41 14.25
C TYR A 509 -8.29 -15.14 12.99
N GLY A 510 -8.31 -16.10 12.06
CA GLY A 510 -9.16 -16.10 10.86
C GLY A 510 -8.41 -16.39 9.57
N ASN A 511 -9.14 -16.79 8.53
CA ASN A 511 -8.65 -16.86 7.17
C ASN A 511 -8.25 -15.44 6.72
N ARG A 512 -6.96 -15.21 6.41
CA ARG A 512 -6.47 -13.93 5.90
C ARG A 512 -5.87 -14.11 4.54
N VAL A 513 -6.16 -13.20 3.61
CA VAL A 513 -5.46 -13.17 2.32
C VAL A 513 -4.38 -12.11 2.41
N ILE A 514 -3.12 -12.50 2.27
CA ILE A 514 -2.03 -11.56 1.99
C ILE A 514 -1.99 -11.38 0.48
N HIS A 515 -2.41 -10.21 0.01
CA HIS A 515 -2.27 -9.83 -1.38
C HIS A 515 -0.87 -9.26 -1.61
N PHE A 516 -0.14 -9.82 -2.56
CA PHE A 516 1.14 -9.27 -2.97
C PHE A 516 1.31 -9.25 -4.48
N LYS A 517 2.00 -8.21 -4.95
CA LYS A 517 2.26 -7.95 -6.36
C LYS A 517 3.74 -8.08 -6.64
N LEU A 518 4.10 -8.97 -7.56
CA LEU A 518 5.45 -9.03 -8.11
C LEU A 518 5.53 -8.04 -9.28
N LYS A 519 6.14 -6.87 -9.08
CA LYS A 519 6.30 -5.85 -10.11
C LYS A 519 7.72 -5.86 -10.69
N PRO A 520 7.91 -5.67 -12.00
CA PRO A 520 9.23 -5.33 -12.55
C PRO A 520 9.76 -4.06 -11.89
N ASN A 521 11.07 -3.98 -11.66
CA ASN A 521 11.70 -2.81 -11.02
C ASN A 521 11.47 -1.50 -11.81
N ASP A 522 11.25 -1.61 -13.12
CA ASP A 522 11.16 -0.48 -14.03
C ASP A 522 9.75 -0.38 -14.66
N ILE A 523 9.01 0.61 -14.17
CA ILE A 523 7.94 1.36 -14.85
C ILE A 523 6.66 0.60 -15.25
N CYS A 524 6.59 -0.73 -15.14
CA CYS A 524 5.38 -1.48 -15.47
C CYS A 524 4.46 -1.85 -14.31
N LEU A 525 3.18 -1.49 -14.45
CA LEU A 525 2.10 -1.80 -13.51
C LEU A 525 1.58 -3.24 -13.61
N VAL A 526 2.02 -4.03 -14.60
CA VAL A 526 1.62 -5.45 -14.71
C VAL A 526 2.39 -6.26 -13.68
N GLY A 527 1.87 -6.23 -12.45
CA GLY A 527 2.28 -7.12 -11.37
C GLY A 527 1.53 -8.43 -11.45
N ILE A 528 2.13 -9.51 -10.96
CA ILE A 528 1.37 -10.73 -10.70
C ILE A 528 0.81 -10.61 -9.30
N GLU A 529 -0.51 -10.55 -9.23
CA GLU A 529 -1.25 -10.61 -7.98
C GLU A 529 -1.22 -12.04 -7.46
N LEU A 530 -0.80 -12.18 -6.22
CA LEU A 530 -0.66 -13.44 -5.52
C LEU A 530 -1.45 -13.31 -4.24
N GLU A 531 -2.35 -14.26 -4.03
CA GLU A 531 -3.21 -14.32 -2.85
C GLU A 531 -2.74 -15.45 -1.95
N LEU A 532 -2.12 -15.10 -0.83
CA LEU A 532 -1.73 -16.08 0.16
C LEU A 532 -2.75 -16.14 1.27
N LEU A 533 -3.60 -17.16 1.25
CA LEU A 533 -4.48 -17.46 2.36
C LEU A 533 -3.63 -17.95 3.55
N VAL A 534 -3.78 -17.34 4.71
CA VAL A 534 -3.10 -17.65 5.96
C VAL A 534 -4.15 -18.10 6.97
N LYS A 535 -4.01 -19.32 7.47
CA LYS A 535 -4.81 -19.90 8.55
C LYS A 535 -3.95 -19.91 9.81
N ASP A 536 -4.29 -19.07 10.78
CA ASP A 536 -3.65 -19.16 12.09
C ASP A 536 -4.22 -20.37 12.86
N LEU A 537 -3.37 -21.14 13.57
CA LEU A 537 -3.80 -22.32 14.31
C LEU A 537 -4.80 -21.95 15.41
N GLU A 538 -5.88 -22.74 15.50
CA GLU A 538 -6.73 -22.73 16.69
C GLU A 538 -5.89 -23.12 17.90
N ILE A 539 -5.60 -22.15 18.76
CA ILE A 539 -5.47 -22.44 20.18
C ILE A 539 -6.87 -22.90 20.59
N HIS A 540 -7.08 -24.22 20.65
CA HIS A 540 -8.07 -24.74 21.57
C HIS A 540 -7.65 -24.22 22.93
N ILE A 541 -8.31 -23.15 23.41
CA ILE A 541 -8.46 -22.98 24.85
C ILE A 541 -9.26 -24.22 25.21
N ASN A 542 -8.56 -25.31 25.52
CA ASN A 542 -9.17 -26.46 26.16
C ASN A 542 -9.73 -25.87 27.44
N GLN A 543 -11.01 -25.46 27.40
CA GLN A 543 -11.77 -25.24 28.61
C GLN A 543 -11.65 -26.56 29.32
N ASN A 544 -10.77 -26.58 30.32
CA ASN A 544 -10.42 -27.80 30.98
C ASN A 544 -11.74 -28.31 31.57
N ILE A 545 -11.97 -29.62 31.62
CA ILE A 545 -13.25 -30.18 32.12
C ILE A 545 -13.56 -29.61 33.53
N SER A 546 -12.50 -29.26 34.28
CA SER A 546 -12.57 -28.54 35.55
C SER A 546 -13.23 -27.17 35.49
N ASP A 547 -13.02 -26.39 34.43
CA ASP A 547 -13.54 -25.02 34.30
C ASP A 547 -15.03 -25.03 33.95
N LEU A 548 -15.47 -26.01 33.15
CA LEU A 548 -16.89 -26.22 32.88
C LEU A 548 -17.63 -26.66 34.14
N ALA A 549 -17.07 -27.63 34.89
CA ALA A 549 -17.63 -28.05 36.17
C ALA A 549 -17.68 -26.91 37.19
N LEU A 550 -16.66 -26.04 37.21
CA LEU A 550 -16.64 -24.89 38.10
C LEU A 550 -17.66 -23.82 37.68
N LYS A 551 -17.81 -23.55 36.37
CA LYS A 551 -18.88 -22.69 35.86
C LYS A 551 -20.26 -23.20 36.28
N GLN A 552 -20.53 -24.49 36.11
CA GLN A 552 -21.80 -25.10 36.49
C GLN A 552 -22.04 -25.08 38.00
N ARG A 553 -20.97 -25.18 38.81
CA ARG A 553 -21.07 -25.03 40.27
C ARG A 553 -21.54 -23.63 40.70
N PHE A 554 -21.00 -22.58 40.10
CA PHE A 554 -21.36 -21.19 40.44
C PHE A 554 -22.61 -20.70 39.69
N PHE A 555 -22.87 -21.27 38.51
CA PHE A 555 -23.95 -20.86 37.61
C PHE A 555 -24.65 -22.12 37.08
N PRO A 556 -25.46 -22.80 37.93
CA PRO A 556 -26.08 -24.07 37.58
C PRO A 556 -27.12 -23.97 36.46
N PHE A 557 -27.55 -22.75 36.15
CA PHE A 557 -28.46 -22.46 35.04
C PHE A 557 -27.74 -22.32 33.68
N LEU A 558 -26.40 -22.48 33.64
CA LEU A 558 -25.67 -22.44 32.37
C LEU A 558 -25.88 -23.74 31.56
N ASN A 559 -26.68 -23.62 30.50
CA ASN A 559 -26.96 -24.66 29.54
C ASN A 559 -26.03 -24.55 28.32
N LYS A 560 -25.90 -25.66 27.56
CA LYS A 560 -25.29 -25.62 26.23
C LYS A 560 -26.05 -24.61 25.38
N LYS A 561 -25.32 -23.85 24.56
CA LYS A 561 -25.87 -22.76 23.75
C LYS A 561 -27.12 -23.17 22.98
N ASP A 562 -27.02 -24.28 22.23
CA ASP A 562 -28.09 -24.70 21.33
C ASP A 562 -29.35 -25.08 22.13
N THR A 563 -29.18 -25.82 23.24
CA THR A 563 -30.27 -26.16 24.16
C THR A 563 -30.94 -24.92 24.75
N PHE A 564 -30.16 -23.92 25.17
CA PHE A 564 -30.71 -22.67 25.71
C PHE A 564 -31.48 -21.87 24.65
N ILE A 565 -30.97 -21.78 23.42
CA ILE A 565 -31.64 -21.06 22.32
C ILE A 565 -32.97 -21.74 21.97
N GLU A 566 -33.00 -23.08 21.98
CA GLU A 566 -34.24 -23.86 21.80
C GLU A 566 -35.25 -23.62 22.93
N GLU A 567 -34.79 -23.50 24.18
CA GLU A 567 -35.65 -23.28 25.36
C GLU A 567 -36.35 -21.91 25.36
N ILE A 568 -35.66 -20.85 24.92
CA ILE A 568 -36.15 -19.47 25.10
C ILE A 568 -36.60 -18.78 23.81
N ASP A 569 -36.60 -19.48 22.68
CA ASP A 569 -36.79 -18.92 21.33
C ASP A 569 -35.64 -18.01 20.83
N HIS A 570 -35.36 -18.09 19.53
CA HIS A 570 -34.24 -17.40 18.89
C HIS A 570 -34.43 -15.88 18.88
N ASP A 571 -35.66 -15.40 18.68
CA ASP A 571 -35.93 -13.96 18.61
C ASP A 571 -35.79 -13.33 19.99
N TYR A 572 -36.30 -13.98 21.03
CA TYR A 572 -36.10 -13.51 22.41
C TYR A 572 -34.63 -13.58 22.84
N CYS A 573 -33.87 -14.61 22.44
CA CYS A 573 -32.42 -14.67 22.65
C CYS A 573 -31.69 -13.50 21.97
N SER A 574 -32.10 -13.14 20.76
CA SER A 574 -31.58 -11.98 20.03
C SER A 574 -31.89 -10.66 20.73
N GLU A 575 -33.10 -10.49 21.27
CA GLU A 575 -33.51 -9.33 22.08
C GLU A 575 -32.67 -9.19 23.35
N LEU A 576 -32.52 -10.27 24.12
CA LEU A 576 -31.64 -10.29 25.30
C LEU A 576 -30.19 -9.97 24.91
N GLY A 577 -29.75 -10.44 23.74
CA GLY A 577 -28.44 -10.09 23.17
C GLY A 577 -28.27 -8.60 22.89
N LYS A 578 -29.31 -7.90 22.44
CA LYS A 578 -29.32 -6.44 22.25
C LYS A 578 -29.31 -5.73 23.60
N GLU A 579 -30.12 -6.17 24.55
CA GLU A 579 -30.21 -5.58 25.89
C GLU A 579 -28.90 -5.71 26.67
N ILE A 580 -28.22 -6.85 26.57
CA ILE A 580 -26.88 -7.05 27.10
C ILE A 580 -25.90 -5.99 26.55
N ASN A 581 -26.00 -5.62 25.28
CA ASN A 581 -25.15 -4.55 24.72
C ASN A 581 -25.53 -3.17 25.29
N THR A 582 -26.82 -2.89 25.46
CA THR A 582 -27.30 -1.64 26.08
C THR A 582 -26.84 -1.51 27.53
N ILE A 583 -26.94 -2.58 28.32
CA ILE A 583 -26.45 -2.62 29.71
C ILE A 583 -24.94 -2.30 29.73
N LYS A 584 -24.17 -2.86 28.79
CA LYS A 584 -22.73 -2.65 28.67
C LYS A 584 -22.34 -1.22 28.29
N GLU A 585 -23.06 -0.61 27.35
CA GLU A 585 -22.79 0.77 26.94
C GLU A 585 -23.08 1.79 28.05
N LYS A 586 -24.07 1.50 28.90
CA LYS A 586 -24.33 2.28 30.12
C LYS A 586 -23.21 2.09 31.16
N CYS A 587 -22.66 0.90 31.23
CA CYS A 587 -21.58 0.52 32.14
C CYS A 587 -20.18 1.01 31.71
N SER A 588 -19.99 1.41 30.45
CA SER A 588 -18.65 1.70 29.88
C SER A 588 -18.20 3.16 29.89
N ARG A 589 -19.08 4.10 30.29
CA ARG A 589 -18.80 5.55 30.18
C ARG A 589 -18.51 6.17 31.54
N ASN A 590 -17.23 6.41 31.85
CA ASN A 590 -16.74 7.31 32.91
C ASN A 590 -17.54 7.30 34.24
N ALA A 591 -18.15 6.17 34.61
CA ALA A 591 -18.99 6.08 35.79
C ALA A 591 -18.10 6.08 37.02
N SER A 592 -18.34 7.00 37.95
CA SER A 592 -17.64 7.01 39.23
C SER A 592 -18.13 5.85 40.10
N GLY A 593 -17.37 5.51 41.14
CA GLY A 593 -17.80 4.49 42.10
C GLY A 593 -19.17 4.77 42.71
N LYS A 594 -19.45 6.04 42.99
CA LYS A 594 -20.74 6.52 43.50
C LYS A 594 -21.89 6.33 42.49
N ASP A 595 -21.63 6.52 41.19
CA ASP A 595 -22.66 6.34 40.15
C ASP A 595 -23.09 4.88 40.03
N CYS A 596 -22.13 3.96 40.15
CA CYS A 596 -22.42 2.53 40.13
C CYS A 596 -23.08 2.05 41.42
N GLU A 597 -22.70 2.58 42.58
CA GLU A 597 -23.39 2.33 43.86
C GLU A 597 -24.85 2.79 43.79
N ALA A 598 -25.08 4.01 43.29
CA ALA A 598 -26.43 4.54 43.05
C ALA A 598 -27.21 3.67 42.04
N CYS A 599 -26.56 3.20 40.97
CA CYS A 599 -27.18 2.30 40.00
C CYS A 599 -27.56 0.93 40.62
N PHE A 600 -26.68 0.40 41.48
CA PHE A 600 -26.90 -0.86 42.19
C PHE A 600 -28.09 -0.75 43.16
N ASN A 601 -28.20 0.36 43.89
CA ASN A 601 -29.25 0.56 44.88
C ASN A 601 -30.65 0.81 44.28
N ILE A 602 -30.77 1.10 42.98
CA ILE A 602 -32.09 1.27 42.32
C ILE A 602 -32.64 -0.10 41.91
N PRO A 603 -33.69 -0.65 42.56
CA PRO A 603 -34.13 -2.04 42.33
C PRO A 603 -34.49 -2.34 40.87
N THR A 604 -35.10 -1.37 40.19
CA THR A 604 -35.60 -1.48 38.81
C THR A 604 -34.50 -1.42 37.74
N LYS A 605 -33.29 -0.99 38.07
CA LYS A 605 -32.18 -0.90 37.10
C LYS A 605 -31.39 -2.20 37.06
N ILE A 606 -31.22 -2.76 35.86
CA ILE A 606 -30.33 -3.90 35.58
C ILE A 606 -28.95 -3.37 35.18
N CYS A 607 -27.91 -3.85 35.85
CA CYS A 607 -26.51 -3.59 35.51
C CYS A 607 -25.69 -4.89 35.56
N LEU A 608 -24.49 -4.91 34.96
CA LEU A 608 -23.68 -6.13 34.93
C LEU A 608 -23.33 -6.62 36.34
N THR A 609 -23.04 -5.72 37.26
CA THR A 609 -22.83 -6.00 38.68
C THR A 609 -23.97 -6.87 39.24
N LYS A 610 -25.23 -6.48 39.04
CA LYS A 610 -26.41 -7.24 39.49
C LYS A 610 -26.56 -8.61 38.83
N LEU A 611 -26.16 -8.72 37.56
CA LEU A 611 -26.21 -10.00 36.84
C LEU A 611 -25.25 -11.04 37.45
N PHE A 612 -24.13 -10.60 38.02
CA PHE A 612 -23.17 -11.49 38.68
C PHE A 612 -23.42 -11.65 40.20
N SER A 613 -23.87 -10.60 40.91
CA SER A 613 -24.11 -10.67 42.38
C SER A 613 -25.13 -11.74 42.74
N LYS A 614 -26.26 -11.77 42.02
CA LYS A 614 -27.41 -12.60 42.38
C LYS A 614 -27.13 -14.10 42.25
N PRO A 615 -26.48 -14.60 41.17
CA PRO A 615 -26.03 -16.00 41.11
C PRO A 615 -25.00 -16.37 42.16
N LEU A 616 -24.09 -15.44 42.50
CA LEU A 616 -23.04 -15.70 43.48
C LEU A 616 -23.56 -15.60 44.93
N GLY A 617 -24.72 -14.97 45.14
CA GLY A 617 -25.34 -14.79 46.45
C GLY A 617 -24.67 -13.72 47.32
N LEU A 618 -23.97 -12.76 46.69
CA LEU A 618 -23.07 -11.84 47.38
C LEU A 618 -23.41 -10.37 47.12
N ASP A 619 -23.28 -9.55 48.15
CA ASP A 619 -23.28 -8.10 48.01
C ASP A 619 -21.99 -7.63 47.31
N ILE A 620 -22.14 -6.84 46.26
CA ILE A 620 -20.99 -6.31 45.53
C ILE A 620 -20.60 -4.97 46.13
N LEU A 621 -19.35 -4.88 46.59
CA LEU A 621 -18.79 -3.63 47.09
C LEU A 621 -18.68 -2.60 45.96
N PRO A 622 -19.09 -1.34 46.19
CA PRO A 622 -18.93 -0.27 45.21
C PRO A 622 -17.45 0.05 44.98
N HIS A 623 -17.15 0.64 43.83
CA HIS A 623 -15.78 0.83 43.32
C HIS A 623 -14.88 1.60 44.29
N SER A 624 -13.60 1.24 44.36
CA SER A 624 -12.60 2.10 44.98
C SER A 624 -12.34 3.32 44.06
N GLY A 625 -12.34 4.53 44.64
CA GLY A 625 -12.40 5.81 43.90
C GLY A 625 -11.18 6.21 43.06
N SER A 626 -10.24 5.29 42.78
CA SER A 626 -8.96 5.58 42.11
C SER A 626 -8.79 4.96 40.71
N GLU A 627 -9.84 4.42 40.09
CA GLU A 627 -9.70 3.56 38.91
C GLU A 627 -10.38 4.13 37.64
N LEU A 628 -9.65 4.12 36.52
CA LEU A 628 -10.14 4.48 35.18
C LEU A 628 -11.08 3.38 34.67
N ALA A 629 -12.28 3.77 34.25
CA ALA A 629 -13.37 2.87 33.89
C ALA A 629 -12.99 1.83 32.81
N ASP A 630 -13.23 0.54 33.14
CA ASP A 630 -13.73 -0.52 32.25
C ASP A 630 -13.89 -1.89 32.96
N CYS A 631 -13.71 -2.02 34.30
CA CYS A 631 -13.76 -3.28 35.04
C CYS A 631 -14.57 -3.20 36.36
N TYR A 632 -15.07 -4.34 36.83
CA TYR A 632 -15.99 -4.44 37.98
C TYR A 632 -15.55 -5.54 38.95
N TRP A 633 -15.58 -5.23 40.25
CA TRP A 633 -15.17 -6.11 41.33
C TRP A 633 -16.29 -6.98 41.89
N ILE A 634 -15.92 -8.10 42.53
CA ILE A 634 -16.74 -8.81 43.52
C ILE A 634 -15.85 -9.08 44.73
N SER A 635 -16.43 -8.91 45.93
CA SER A 635 -15.90 -9.12 47.28
C SER A 635 -14.55 -9.84 47.41
N GLU A 636 -13.52 -9.11 47.85
CA GLU A 636 -12.22 -9.69 48.25
C GLU A 636 -12.33 -10.69 49.42
N ASN A 637 -13.41 -10.65 50.19
CA ASN A 637 -13.52 -11.45 51.42
C ASN A 637 -13.69 -12.95 51.13
N GLU A 638 -14.09 -13.34 49.91
CA GLU A 638 -14.36 -14.73 49.55
C GLU A 638 -13.48 -15.28 48.43
N GLY A 639 -12.59 -14.44 47.90
CA GLY A 639 -11.59 -14.84 46.92
C GLY A 639 -12.11 -15.04 45.50
N TYR A 640 -13.11 -14.27 45.10
CA TYR A 640 -13.53 -14.15 43.72
C TYR A 640 -13.24 -12.75 43.22
N ALA A 641 -12.92 -12.61 41.94
CA ALA A 641 -12.87 -11.33 41.25
C ALA A 641 -13.56 -11.47 39.92
N VAL A 642 -14.27 -10.43 39.49
CA VAL A 642 -14.80 -10.36 38.13
C VAL A 642 -13.98 -9.33 37.37
N VAL A 643 -13.83 -9.52 36.07
CA VAL A 643 -13.23 -8.58 35.13
C VAL A 643 -14.19 -8.51 33.97
N LEU A 644 -14.96 -7.43 33.88
CA LEU A 644 -15.85 -7.18 32.75
C LEU A 644 -15.12 -6.30 31.75
N LYS A 645 -15.45 -6.42 30.46
CA LYS A 645 -14.97 -5.45 29.46
C LYS A 645 -16.06 -5.15 28.43
N ALA A 646 -16.34 -3.86 28.26
CA ALA A 646 -17.36 -3.36 27.34
C ALA A 646 -16.79 -2.91 25.98
N THR A 647 -15.48 -2.65 25.90
CA THR A 647 -14.78 -2.18 24.69
C THR A 647 -14.16 -3.31 23.88
N LYS A 648 -13.99 -3.13 22.55
CA LYS A 648 -13.34 -4.12 21.68
C LYS A 648 -11.84 -4.16 22.00
N LEU A 649 -11.32 -5.36 22.23
CA LEU A 649 -9.91 -5.59 22.47
C LEU A 649 -9.26 -6.14 21.18
N ASN A 650 -9.00 -5.26 20.20
CA ASN A 650 -8.47 -5.62 18.89
C ASN A 650 -7.03 -5.14 18.61
N THR A 651 -6.42 -4.37 19.50
CA THR A 651 -5.02 -3.94 19.32
C THR A 651 -4.24 -4.09 20.61
N THR A 652 -2.93 -4.32 20.50
CA THR A 652 -2.02 -4.43 21.66
C THR A 652 -2.06 -3.22 22.58
N LYS A 653 -2.36 -2.03 22.04
CA LYS A 653 -2.57 -0.80 22.83
C LYS A 653 -3.82 -0.83 23.70
N GLN A 654 -4.84 -1.61 23.33
CA GLN A 654 -6.09 -1.72 24.06
C GLN A 654 -6.02 -2.73 25.23
N TYR A 655 -4.95 -3.54 25.32
CA TYR A 655 -4.84 -4.61 26.35
C TYR A 655 -4.04 -4.18 27.59
N SER A 656 -3.35 -3.04 27.57
CA SER A 656 -2.50 -2.61 28.69
C SER A 656 -3.26 -2.58 30.00
N ASP A 657 -4.45 -1.97 29.99
CA ASP A 657 -5.20 -1.69 31.21
C ASP A 657 -5.89 -2.95 31.74
N PRO A 658 -6.60 -3.75 30.90
CA PRO A 658 -7.13 -5.05 31.33
C PRO A 658 -6.04 -6.01 31.83
N TYR A 659 -4.88 -6.02 31.18
CA TYR A 659 -3.78 -6.89 31.56
C TYR A 659 -3.16 -6.48 32.89
N MET A 660 -2.94 -5.17 33.10
CA MET A 660 -2.47 -4.62 34.37
C MET A 660 -3.41 -4.98 35.52
N GLN A 661 -4.73 -4.96 35.29
CA GLN A 661 -5.71 -5.30 36.32
C GLN A 661 -5.75 -6.81 36.62
N VAL A 662 -5.75 -7.66 35.59
CA VAL A 662 -5.59 -9.11 35.82
C VAL A 662 -4.29 -9.39 36.58
N SER A 663 -3.21 -8.65 36.28
CA SER A 663 -1.96 -8.73 37.01
C SER A 663 -2.11 -8.36 38.49
N GLN A 664 -2.71 -7.21 38.78
CA GLN A 664 -2.96 -6.78 40.16
C GLN A 664 -3.83 -7.79 40.92
N LEU A 665 -4.92 -8.26 40.32
CA LEU A 665 -5.81 -9.26 40.92
C LEU A 665 -5.11 -10.59 41.15
N SER A 666 -4.29 -11.03 40.19
CA SER A 666 -3.55 -12.28 40.31
C SER A 666 -2.56 -12.27 41.47
N GLN A 667 -2.04 -11.09 41.85
CA GLN A 667 -1.10 -10.93 42.95
C GLN A 667 -1.79 -10.85 44.33
N LYS A 668 -3.10 -10.57 44.39
CA LYS A 668 -3.82 -10.50 45.66
C LYS A 668 -3.96 -11.89 46.28
N ARG A 669 -3.62 -12.02 47.57
CA ARG A 669 -3.71 -13.29 48.30
C ARG A 669 -5.15 -13.77 48.47
N THR A 670 -6.07 -12.83 48.64
CA THR A 670 -7.50 -13.08 48.85
C THR A 670 -8.15 -13.68 47.61
N VAL A 671 -7.86 -13.14 46.41
CA VAL A 671 -8.43 -13.61 45.13
C VAL A 671 -7.95 -15.03 44.79
N LYS A 672 -8.87 -15.93 44.47
CA LYS A 672 -8.60 -17.33 44.03
C LYS A 672 -9.07 -17.57 42.59
N ILE A 673 -10.19 -16.94 42.19
CA ILE A 673 -10.78 -17.10 40.86
C ILE A 673 -11.07 -15.74 40.26
N ILE A 674 -10.70 -15.56 39.00
CA ILE A 674 -10.96 -14.36 38.20
C ILE A 674 -11.93 -14.75 37.07
N PHE A 675 -13.14 -14.21 37.11
CA PHE A 675 -14.16 -14.36 36.08
C PHE A 675 -14.03 -13.26 35.04
N PHE A 676 -13.64 -13.59 33.82
CA PHE A 676 -13.55 -12.65 32.70
C PHE A 676 -14.78 -12.71 31.81
N ALA A 677 -15.61 -11.67 31.81
CA ALA A 677 -16.79 -11.65 30.96
C ALA A 677 -16.56 -10.83 29.69
N ASN A 678 -16.57 -11.51 28.55
CA ASN A 678 -16.30 -10.89 27.26
C ASN A 678 -17.57 -10.65 26.46
N SER A 679 -17.78 -9.39 26.06
CA SER A 679 -18.95 -8.96 25.31
C SER A 679 -18.77 -8.85 23.81
N ARG A 680 -17.52 -8.74 23.33
CA ARG A 680 -17.16 -8.46 21.94
C ARG A 680 -15.93 -9.29 21.54
N THR A 681 -15.32 -9.00 20.40
CA THR A 681 -14.04 -9.62 20.05
C THR A 681 -12.98 -9.21 21.07
N THR A 682 -12.50 -10.17 21.85
CA THR A 682 -11.30 -10.03 22.67
C THR A 682 -10.18 -10.81 22.02
N SER A 683 -9.02 -10.19 21.87
CA SER A 683 -7.85 -10.89 21.37
C SER A 683 -7.47 -12.04 22.27
N ARG A 684 -7.30 -13.24 21.70
CA ARG A 684 -6.80 -14.36 22.48
C ARG A 684 -5.34 -14.18 22.90
N GLN A 685 -4.58 -13.21 22.35
CA GLN A 685 -3.27 -12.83 22.91
C GLN A 685 -3.44 -12.34 24.35
N PHE A 686 -4.37 -11.40 24.58
CA PHE A 686 -4.68 -10.96 25.93
C PHE A 686 -5.18 -12.11 26.81
N LEU A 687 -6.09 -12.96 26.31
CA LEU A 687 -6.61 -14.09 27.08
C LEU A 687 -5.51 -15.07 27.47
N SER A 688 -4.58 -15.37 26.56
CA SER A 688 -3.43 -16.24 26.83
C SER A 688 -2.48 -15.61 27.84
N GLU A 689 -2.17 -14.31 27.70
CA GLU A 689 -1.32 -13.60 28.65
C GLU A 689 -1.97 -13.54 30.05
N ALA A 690 -3.28 -13.32 30.12
CA ALA A 690 -4.07 -13.32 31.35
C ALA A 690 -4.15 -14.71 32.00
N LEU A 691 -4.39 -15.76 31.21
CA LEU A 691 -4.39 -17.16 31.67
C LEU A 691 -3.03 -17.54 32.26
N ASN A 692 -1.95 -17.35 31.52
CA ASN A 692 -0.59 -17.67 31.97
C ASN A 692 -0.23 -16.90 33.24
N LEU A 693 -0.65 -15.63 33.34
CA LEU A 693 -0.43 -14.81 34.52
C LEU A 693 -1.20 -15.33 35.74
N CYS A 694 -2.45 -15.75 35.56
CA CYS A 694 -3.23 -16.35 36.63
C CYS A 694 -2.64 -17.69 37.07
N GLU A 695 -2.29 -18.56 36.12
CA GLU A 695 -1.63 -19.85 36.39
C GLU A 695 -0.32 -19.66 37.17
N ALA A 696 0.52 -18.72 36.75
CA ALA A 696 1.78 -18.40 37.45
C ALA A 696 1.58 -17.94 38.90
N ASN A 697 0.40 -17.40 39.23
CA ASN A 697 0.05 -16.95 40.57
C ASN A 697 -0.93 -17.91 41.29
N ASN A 698 -1.08 -19.15 40.80
CA ASN A 698 -1.99 -20.17 41.33
C ASN A 698 -3.45 -19.68 41.43
N LYS A 699 -3.90 -18.89 40.44
CA LYS A 699 -5.27 -18.40 40.32
C LYS A 699 -5.99 -19.07 39.16
N ARG A 700 -7.31 -19.23 39.28
CA ARG A 700 -8.16 -19.68 38.17
C ARG A 700 -8.64 -18.49 37.35
N PHE A 701 -8.64 -18.59 36.03
CA PHE A 701 -9.15 -17.55 35.13
C PHE A 701 -10.23 -18.13 34.22
N ILE A 702 -11.47 -17.68 34.39
CA ILE A 702 -12.66 -18.28 33.77
C ILE A 702 -13.32 -17.30 32.84
N ILE A 703 -13.40 -17.66 31.57
CA ILE A 703 -13.91 -16.78 30.51
C ILE A 703 -15.39 -17.08 30.25
N PHE A 704 -16.26 -16.06 30.35
CA PHE A 704 -17.64 -16.12 29.90
C PHE A 704 -17.79 -15.55 28.48
N SER A 705 -18.50 -16.32 27.66
CA SER A 705 -18.95 -15.98 26.32
C SER A 705 -20.13 -15.00 26.37
N LYS A 706 -20.45 -14.43 25.20
CA LYS A 706 -21.64 -13.58 25.03
C LYS A 706 -22.92 -14.37 25.32
N ASP A 707 -22.97 -15.63 24.93
CA ASP A 707 -24.16 -16.47 25.08
C ASP A 707 -24.41 -16.81 26.57
N GLU A 708 -23.35 -17.08 27.33
CA GLU A 708 -23.44 -17.26 28.78
C GLU A 708 -23.93 -15.98 29.48
N LEU A 709 -23.53 -14.79 29.01
CA LEU A 709 -24.06 -13.53 29.52
C LEU A 709 -25.55 -13.31 29.20
N ILE A 710 -26.04 -13.82 28.07
CA ILE A 710 -27.47 -13.79 27.74
C ILE A 710 -28.25 -14.68 28.72
N GLN A 711 -27.72 -15.87 29.04
CA GLN A 711 -28.31 -16.76 30.04
C GLN A 711 -28.38 -16.12 31.42
N PHE A 712 -27.37 -15.31 31.79
CA PHE A 712 -27.37 -14.56 33.05
C PHE A 712 -28.51 -13.55 33.10
N LEU A 713 -28.71 -12.78 32.02
CA LEU A 713 -29.81 -11.81 31.93
C LEU A 713 -31.18 -12.49 31.93
N HIS A 714 -31.33 -13.59 31.19
CA HIS A 714 -32.54 -14.39 31.17
C HIS A 714 -32.93 -14.86 32.59
N ASN A 715 -32.00 -15.55 33.27
CA ASN A 715 -32.23 -16.04 34.64
C ASN A 715 -32.48 -14.91 35.64
N TYR A 716 -31.85 -13.75 35.47
CA TYR A 716 -32.12 -12.57 36.31
C TYR A 716 -33.56 -12.09 36.15
N LYS A 717 -34.05 -11.96 34.91
CA LYS A 717 -35.40 -11.50 34.60
C LYS A 717 -36.49 -12.47 35.08
N THR A 718 -36.33 -13.76 34.83
CA THR A 718 -37.32 -14.78 35.23
C THR A 718 -37.47 -14.87 36.74
N ARG A 719 -36.37 -14.76 37.50
CA ARG A 719 -36.42 -14.79 38.97
C ARG A 719 -36.98 -13.52 39.62
N ASN A 720 -36.88 -12.36 38.96
CA ASN A 720 -37.44 -11.10 39.49
C ASN A 720 -38.90 -10.88 39.09
N TYR A 721 -39.41 -11.55 38.04
CA TYR A 721 -40.82 -11.51 37.69
C TYR A 721 -41.70 -12.34 38.64
N ASN A 722 -41.10 -13.32 39.33
CA ASN A 722 -41.77 -14.26 40.22
C ASN A 722 -41.61 -13.92 41.73
N SER A 723 -40.91 -12.83 42.05
CA SER A 723 -40.69 -12.30 43.40
C SER A 723 -41.30 -10.91 43.50
#